data_AF-A0AAD6WW99-F1
#
_entry.id   AF-A0AAD6WW99-F1
#
_cell.length_a   1.000
_cell.length_b   1.000
_cell.length_c   1.000
_cell.angle_alpha   90.00
_cell.angle_beta   90.00
_cell.angle_gamma   90.00
#
_symmetry.space_group_name_H-M   'P 1'
#
loop_
_entity.id
_entity.type
_entity.pdbx_description
1 polymer ?
#
loop_
_entity_poly.entity_id
_entity_poly.type
_entity_poly.pdbx_seq_one_letter_code
_entity_poly.pdbx_strand_id
1 'polypeptide(L)'
;MKTEEWVVIEIDRIAQESVKDLRNADWDIRIAGLESLTQLVKTGKISNNKIIGEGQNIMACTTFFDEDVRLSAIRTLQELAKHERFHRIIDDNMDDILGLVSDDDSSVRAAAVDFVYELAGQVAFQRAINRNLPAFITENYGWQPGFARCGRLQALGKIIESGRSYDNGIQRAFGDLLTWLSDGQDVCQTALQIISLAAEHRVFWAKIEEAIPEIAKLFETEGNNEDVRVAALRTCAGVARVAEASFLQKLSAVIPIITKLFKSKDKGVRLAAFETCAEIAKTQPAALQNTINNIMTEILRALNSTHGGHTQIAALHTLSTFAELDDLRDNLDDNVISKIISGLLDDDDDVQTQTLDTLAVLASKEQFHNNVKGATQNILPLLEDRRWWIRQKALDTFAVFALNGILDSDDEITTRIISMLSEGDTDASASVLNILYIAAKQDVTPVMHPEILVATTLLSHPNSRVRVAALEVLQSLADDPAYEKINFPALTTIMNCISNETEGVQVAGLRTMFKFIDVEIFRDRGTVPETVLKVISSLLQSSSEDTRISVIGIISSYSTKAEFFSTIQSVIPTITKLLKDPDGSSDTRVIIIRTLCDMAKTDNLWTGSDVFVESVGDTLRSLLSDNQDAAVRIAALQIVPVITQHNAFREIGAQRRTFSASRSSAHCLTLLNTTVSVKK
;
A
#
# COMPACT_ATOMS: atom_id res chain seq x y z
N MET A 1 56.19 8.35 -12.11
CA MET A 1 54.78 8.00 -12.33
C MET A 1 54.04 8.15 -11.01
N LYS A 2 52.96 8.94 -11.00
CA LYS A 2 52.04 9.00 -9.85
C LYS A 2 51.21 7.71 -9.84
N THR A 3 50.82 7.22 -8.66
CA THR A 3 50.08 5.94 -8.49
C THR A 3 48.87 5.81 -9.41
N GLU A 4 48.17 6.92 -9.70
CA GLU A 4 47.03 6.98 -10.60
C GLU A 4 47.37 6.65 -12.06
N GLU A 5 48.53 7.11 -12.55
CA GLU A 5 49.00 6.85 -13.92
C GLU A 5 49.34 5.37 -14.12
N TRP A 6 49.90 4.73 -13.09
CA TRP A 6 50.17 3.30 -13.10
C TRP A 6 48.87 2.46 -13.13
N VAL A 7 47.87 2.84 -12.33
CA VAL A 7 46.57 2.14 -12.30
C VAL A 7 45.86 2.21 -13.66
N VAL A 8 45.90 3.36 -14.34
CA VAL A 8 45.31 3.51 -15.68
C VAL A 8 46.03 2.62 -16.70
N ILE A 9 47.37 2.58 -16.68
CA ILE A 9 48.16 1.72 -17.59
C ILE A 9 47.85 0.24 -17.35
N GLU A 10 47.73 -0.17 -16.09
CA GLU A 10 47.46 -1.57 -15.74
C GLU A 10 46.03 -1.99 -16.13
N ILE A 11 45.03 -1.11 -15.92
CA ILE A 11 43.67 -1.33 -16.38
C ILE A 11 43.60 -1.46 -17.91
N ASP A 12 44.34 -0.62 -18.63
CA ASP A 12 44.46 -0.70 -20.09
C ASP A 12 45.12 -1.99 -20.57
N ARG A 13 46.10 -2.51 -19.80
CA ARG A 13 46.77 -3.77 -20.09
C ARG A 13 45.82 -4.94 -19.91
N ILE A 14 45.11 -4.99 -18.77
CA ILE A 14 44.11 -6.03 -18.49
C ILE A 14 43.02 -6.01 -19.55
N ALA A 15 42.49 -4.83 -19.91
CA ALA A 15 41.49 -4.72 -20.97
C ALA A 15 41.98 -5.30 -22.32
N GLN A 16 43.23 -5.03 -22.70
CA GLN A 16 43.81 -5.57 -23.95
C GLN A 16 44.02 -7.08 -23.90
N GLU A 17 44.41 -7.62 -22.75
CA GLU A 17 44.54 -9.07 -22.56
C GLU A 17 43.17 -9.74 -22.63
N SER A 18 42.17 -9.23 -21.91
CA SER A 18 40.80 -9.75 -21.98
C SER A 18 40.21 -9.69 -23.39
N VAL A 19 40.53 -8.66 -24.18
CA VAL A 19 40.15 -8.59 -25.60
C VAL A 19 40.82 -9.67 -26.44
N LYS A 20 42.10 -9.98 -26.19
CA LYS A 20 42.79 -11.08 -26.88
C LYS A 20 42.16 -12.43 -26.53
N ASP A 21 41.75 -12.59 -25.28
CA ASP A 21 41.09 -13.80 -24.78
C ASP A 21 39.75 -14.07 -25.48
N LEU A 22 39.04 -13.04 -25.94
CA LEU A 22 37.82 -13.20 -26.76
C LEU A 22 38.07 -13.98 -28.06
N ARG A 23 39.32 -13.99 -28.56
CA ARG A 23 39.73 -14.71 -29.79
C ARG A 23 40.32 -16.09 -29.50
N ASN A 24 40.42 -16.49 -28.23
CA ASN A 24 40.97 -17.79 -27.86
C ASN A 24 40.10 -18.94 -28.40
N ALA A 25 40.68 -20.10 -28.70
CA ALA A 25 39.90 -21.26 -29.11
C ALA A 25 39.13 -21.88 -27.94
N ASP A 26 39.62 -21.71 -26.72
CA ASP A 26 39.03 -22.22 -25.49
C ASP A 26 37.87 -21.31 -25.02
N TRP A 27 36.72 -21.90 -24.74
CA TRP A 27 35.51 -21.20 -24.31
C TRP A 27 35.62 -20.66 -22.88
N ASP A 28 36.31 -21.38 -21.98
CA ASP A 28 36.58 -20.94 -20.60
C ASP A 28 37.37 -19.62 -20.59
N ILE A 29 38.38 -19.53 -21.47
CA ILE A 29 39.22 -18.34 -21.61
C ILE A 29 38.40 -17.16 -22.16
N ARG A 30 37.46 -17.40 -23.09
CA ARG A 30 36.56 -16.36 -23.59
C ARG A 30 35.65 -15.83 -22.50
N ILE A 31 35.05 -16.72 -21.69
CA ILE A 31 34.20 -16.33 -20.56
C ILE A 31 35.00 -15.46 -19.58
N ALA A 32 36.18 -15.91 -19.17
CA ALA A 32 37.05 -15.15 -18.27
C ALA A 32 37.40 -13.76 -18.85
N GLY A 33 37.63 -13.68 -20.16
CA GLY A 33 37.82 -12.42 -20.88
C GLY A 33 36.59 -11.50 -20.80
N LEU A 34 35.39 -12.03 -21.09
CA LEU A 34 34.12 -11.29 -21.04
C LEU A 34 33.78 -10.81 -19.62
N GLU A 35 33.96 -11.66 -18.62
CA GLU A 35 33.74 -11.31 -17.21
C GLU A 35 34.70 -10.21 -16.75
N SER A 36 35.97 -10.33 -17.12
CA SER A 36 36.99 -9.30 -16.83
C SER A 36 36.59 -7.96 -17.46
N LEU A 37 36.18 -7.95 -18.73
CA LEU A 37 35.68 -6.75 -19.41
C LEU A 37 34.46 -6.17 -18.70
N THR A 38 33.50 -7.02 -18.33
CA THR A 38 32.28 -6.61 -17.61
C THR A 38 32.63 -5.89 -16.30
N GLN A 39 33.55 -6.45 -15.50
CA GLN A 39 33.98 -5.82 -14.25
C GLN A 39 34.70 -4.50 -14.49
N LEU A 40 35.59 -4.46 -15.49
CA LEU A 40 36.27 -3.21 -15.85
C LEU A 40 35.27 -2.12 -16.24
N VAL A 41 34.22 -2.46 -17.01
CA VAL A 41 33.18 -1.52 -17.44
C VAL A 41 32.42 -0.97 -16.23
N LYS A 42 31.99 -1.85 -15.32
CA LYS A 42 31.31 -1.48 -14.06
C LYS A 42 32.11 -0.50 -13.20
N THR A 43 33.43 -0.61 -13.18
CA THR A 43 34.27 0.34 -12.41
C THR A 43 34.37 1.73 -13.03
N GLY A 44 33.95 1.91 -14.29
CA GLY A 44 34.06 3.18 -15.02
C GLY A 44 35.49 3.61 -15.35
N LYS A 45 36.50 2.75 -15.10
CA LYS A 45 37.93 3.10 -15.17
C LYS A 45 38.61 2.83 -16.51
N ILE A 46 37.89 2.30 -17.49
CA ILE A 46 38.48 1.97 -18.79
C ILE A 46 38.86 3.26 -19.53
N SER A 47 40.05 3.30 -20.16
CA SER A 47 40.37 4.35 -21.12
C SER A 47 39.69 4.01 -22.46
N ASN A 48 38.74 4.84 -22.83
CA ASN A 48 37.54 4.35 -23.48
C ASN A 48 37.64 4.11 -24.99
N ASN A 49 38.73 4.55 -25.63
CA ASN A 49 38.84 4.51 -27.08
C ASN A 49 39.28 3.13 -27.61
N LYS A 50 39.96 2.31 -26.80
CA LYS A 50 40.48 1.02 -27.27
C LYS A 50 39.40 -0.08 -27.30
N ILE A 51 38.52 -0.12 -26.30
CA ILE A 51 37.45 -1.13 -26.25
C ILE A 51 36.37 -0.90 -27.30
N ILE A 52 36.13 0.36 -27.70
CA ILE A 52 35.17 0.67 -28.78
C ILE A 52 35.56 -0.08 -30.07
N GLY A 53 36.85 -0.14 -30.41
CA GLY A 53 37.31 -0.90 -31.59
C GLY A 53 37.05 -2.40 -31.50
N GLU A 54 36.86 -2.92 -30.28
CA GLU A 54 36.76 -4.35 -29.99
C GLU A 54 35.31 -4.79 -29.70
N GLY A 55 34.35 -3.86 -29.73
CA GLY A 55 32.93 -4.20 -29.57
C GLY A 55 32.45 -5.24 -30.58
N GLN A 56 33.03 -5.28 -31.79
CA GLN A 56 32.75 -6.33 -32.77
C GLN A 56 33.25 -7.72 -32.33
N ASN A 57 34.34 -7.82 -31.58
CA ASN A 57 34.77 -9.12 -31.03
C ASN A 57 33.79 -9.62 -29.97
N ILE A 58 33.28 -8.72 -29.12
CA ILE A 58 32.26 -9.07 -28.12
C ILE A 58 30.97 -9.51 -28.83
N MET A 59 30.55 -8.79 -29.88
CA MET A 59 29.43 -9.21 -30.72
C MET A 59 29.66 -10.57 -31.36
N ALA A 60 30.86 -10.86 -31.87
CA ALA A 60 31.18 -12.18 -32.43
C ALA A 60 31.09 -13.31 -31.39
N CYS A 61 31.26 -13.02 -30.10
CA CYS A 61 31.02 -14.00 -29.03
C CYS A 61 29.53 -14.34 -28.86
N THR A 62 28.61 -13.47 -29.29
CA THR A 62 27.16 -13.75 -29.23
C THR A 62 26.71 -14.80 -30.25
N THR A 63 27.50 -15.08 -31.28
CA THR A 63 27.19 -16.12 -32.28
C THR A 63 27.96 -17.42 -32.04
N PHE A 64 28.58 -17.57 -30.87
CA PHE A 64 29.41 -18.74 -30.57
C PHE A 64 28.55 -19.97 -30.21
N PHE A 65 29.06 -21.18 -30.41
CA PHE A 65 28.30 -22.42 -30.17
C PHE A 65 27.98 -22.65 -28.69
N ASP A 66 28.89 -22.26 -27.80
CA ASP A 66 28.76 -22.41 -26.36
C ASP A 66 27.83 -21.36 -25.74
N GLU A 67 26.82 -21.82 -24.99
CA GLU A 67 25.79 -20.99 -24.36
C GLU A 67 26.34 -20.06 -23.29
N ASP A 68 27.35 -20.47 -22.51
CA ASP A 68 27.93 -19.67 -21.44
C ASP A 68 28.76 -18.51 -22.01
N VAL A 69 29.44 -18.73 -23.15
CA VAL A 69 30.10 -17.66 -23.91
C VAL A 69 29.07 -16.64 -24.42
N ARG A 70 27.95 -17.09 -25.00
CA ARG A 70 26.90 -16.18 -25.50
C ARG A 70 26.26 -15.39 -24.36
N LEU A 71 25.91 -16.05 -23.26
CA LEU A 71 25.34 -15.44 -22.06
C LEU A 71 26.28 -14.38 -21.47
N SER A 72 27.56 -14.71 -21.35
CA SER A 72 28.59 -13.78 -20.86
C SER A 72 28.73 -12.56 -21.79
N ALA A 73 28.66 -12.78 -23.11
CA ALA A 73 28.74 -11.71 -24.10
C ALA A 73 27.55 -10.75 -23.98
N ILE A 74 26.33 -11.26 -23.83
CA ILE A 74 25.12 -10.44 -23.60
C ILE A 74 25.28 -9.58 -22.35
N ARG A 75 25.72 -10.16 -21.23
CA ARG A 75 25.94 -9.42 -19.98
C ARG A 75 27.01 -8.33 -20.13
N THR A 76 28.08 -8.61 -20.87
CA THR A 76 29.09 -7.59 -21.18
C THR A 76 28.50 -6.46 -22.02
N LEU A 77 27.72 -6.77 -23.06
CA LEU A 77 27.06 -5.78 -23.91
C LEU A 77 26.05 -4.93 -23.12
N GLN A 78 25.33 -5.54 -22.18
CA GLN A 78 24.41 -4.86 -21.27
C GLN A 78 25.11 -3.80 -20.42
N GLU A 79 26.27 -4.12 -19.82
CA GLU A 79 27.05 -3.11 -19.09
C GLU A 79 27.64 -2.04 -20.01
N LEU A 80 28.07 -2.42 -21.21
CA LEU A 80 28.56 -1.46 -22.21
C LEU A 80 27.46 -0.48 -22.65
N ALA A 81 26.21 -0.95 -22.75
CA ALA A 81 25.06 -0.13 -23.15
C ALA A 81 24.78 1.04 -22.21
N LYS A 82 25.26 1.00 -20.97
CA LYS A 82 25.11 2.11 -20.00
C LYS A 82 26.02 3.29 -20.32
N HIS A 83 26.90 3.18 -21.31
CA HIS A 83 27.84 4.22 -21.70
C HIS A 83 27.64 4.69 -23.14
N GLU A 84 27.41 6.00 -23.31
CA GLU A 84 27.04 6.65 -24.58
C GLU A 84 27.94 6.30 -25.77
N ARG A 85 29.25 6.12 -25.52
CA ARG A 85 30.24 5.78 -26.55
C ARG A 85 30.03 4.42 -27.22
N PHE A 86 29.39 3.47 -26.54
CA PHE A 86 29.12 2.13 -27.08
C PHE A 86 27.74 2.07 -27.75
N HIS A 87 26.94 3.12 -27.63
CA HIS A 87 25.60 3.14 -28.22
C HIS A 87 25.64 2.90 -29.73
N ARG A 88 26.62 3.46 -30.44
CA ARG A 88 26.75 3.23 -31.89
C ARG A 88 26.98 1.76 -32.22
N ILE A 89 27.83 1.06 -31.46
CA ILE A 89 28.12 -0.36 -31.71
C ILE A 89 26.87 -1.18 -31.47
N ILE A 90 26.15 -0.91 -30.37
CA ILE A 90 24.92 -1.64 -30.06
C ILE A 90 23.81 -1.33 -31.09
N ASP A 91 23.68 -0.07 -31.53
CA ASP A 91 22.76 0.33 -32.62
C ASP A 91 23.10 -0.39 -33.94
N ASP A 92 24.37 -0.42 -34.32
CA ASP A 92 24.86 -1.07 -35.54
C ASP A 92 24.67 -2.60 -35.52
N ASN A 93 24.51 -3.23 -34.35
CA ASN A 93 24.35 -4.68 -34.18
C ASN A 93 23.00 -5.07 -33.54
N MET A 94 22.01 -4.18 -33.57
CA MET A 94 20.71 -4.41 -32.91
C MET A 94 19.96 -5.63 -33.48
N ASP A 95 20.10 -5.95 -34.77
CA ASP A 95 19.48 -7.14 -35.38
C ASP A 95 20.03 -8.44 -34.78
N ASP A 96 21.34 -8.52 -34.56
CA ASP A 96 21.98 -9.69 -33.94
C ASP A 96 21.51 -9.86 -32.49
N ILE A 97 21.46 -8.76 -31.73
CA ILE A 97 20.97 -8.75 -30.33
C ILE A 97 19.52 -9.24 -30.27
N LEU A 98 18.66 -8.74 -31.16
CA LEU A 98 17.28 -9.21 -31.25
C LEU A 98 17.23 -10.69 -31.67
N GLY A 99 18.10 -11.14 -32.56
CA GLY A 99 18.23 -12.55 -32.92
C GLY A 99 18.44 -13.49 -31.72
N LEU A 100 19.19 -13.06 -30.71
CA LEU A 100 19.47 -13.84 -29.48
C LEU A 100 18.23 -14.10 -28.61
N VAL A 101 17.17 -13.31 -28.78
CA VAL A 101 15.89 -13.58 -28.11
C VAL A 101 15.25 -14.89 -28.62
N SER A 102 15.71 -15.39 -29.77
CA SER A 102 15.34 -16.68 -30.36
C SER A 102 16.39 -17.77 -30.18
N ASP A 103 17.38 -17.57 -29.30
CA ASP A 103 18.40 -18.58 -29.01
C ASP A 103 17.78 -19.91 -28.56
N ASP A 104 18.43 -21.04 -28.78
CA ASP A 104 17.93 -22.35 -28.34
C ASP A 104 18.07 -22.55 -26.82
N ASP A 105 19.06 -21.89 -26.19
CA ASP A 105 19.25 -21.93 -24.75
C ASP A 105 18.34 -20.93 -24.01
N SER A 106 17.67 -21.40 -22.94
CA SER A 106 16.74 -20.57 -22.18
C SER A 106 17.40 -19.44 -21.40
N SER A 107 18.64 -19.64 -20.92
CA SER A 107 19.38 -18.64 -20.15
C SER A 107 19.86 -17.52 -21.06
N VAL A 108 20.35 -17.86 -22.24
CA VAL A 108 20.74 -16.88 -23.29
C VAL A 108 19.52 -16.07 -23.72
N ARG A 109 18.38 -16.71 -24.00
CA ARG A 109 17.14 -16.00 -24.35
C ARG A 109 16.69 -15.04 -23.25
N ALA A 110 16.64 -15.50 -22.00
CA ALA A 110 16.21 -14.68 -20.87
C ALA A 110 17.11 -13.44 -20.73
N ALA A 111 18.43 -13.62 -20.81
CA ALA A 111 19.38 -12.52 -20.77
C ALA A 111 19.22 -11.56 -21.97
N ALA A 112 18.95 -12.08 -23.17
CA ALA A 112 18.68 -11.25 -24.35
C ALA A 112 17.40 -10.42 -24.19
N VAL A 113 16.31 -11.01 -23.65
CA VAL A 113 15.06 -10.29 -23.36
C VAL A 113 15.29 -9.18 -22.33
N ASP A 114 16.00 -9.47 -21.24
CA ASP A 114 16.34 -8.48 -20.21
C ASP A 114 17.22 -7.36 -20.78
N PHE A 115 18.17 -7.71 -21.64
CA PHE A 115 19.01 -6.72 -22.30
C PHE A 115 18.18 -5.81 -23.23
N VAL A 116 17.29 -6.37 -24.05
CA VAL A 116 16.38 -5.59 -24.92
C VAL A 116 15.47 -4.68 -24.09
N TYR A 117 14.98 -5.14 -22.95
CA TYR A 117 14.21 -4.30 -22.02
C TYR A 117 15.01 -3.10 -21.53
N GLU A 118 16.25 -3.31 -21.09
CA GLU A 118 17.11 -2.23 -20.64
C GLU A 118 17.40 -1.23 -21.77
N LEU A 119 17.64 -1.73 -23.00
CA LEU A 119 17.81 -0.88 -24.18
C LEU A 119 16.54 -0.07 -24.48
N ALA A 120 15.34 -0.66 -24.35
CA ALA A 120 14.07 0.04 -24.53
C ALA A 120 13.87 1.17 -23.51
N GLY A 121 14.38 1.02 -22.29
CA GLY A 121 14.41 2.09 -21.30
C GLY A 121 15.25 3.32 -21.70
N GLN A 122 16.16 3.17 -22.67
CA GLN A 122 17.12 4.21 -23.06
C GLN A 122 16.74 4.90 -24.38
N VAL A 123 16.61 6.23 -24.36
CA VAL A 123 16.21 7.03 -25.54
C VAL A 123 17.17 6.85 -26.73
N ALA A 124 18.46 6.59 -26.45
CA ALA A 124 19.47 6.44 -27.49
C ALA A 124 19.23 5.25 -28.42
N PHE A 125 18.61 4.17 -27.92
CA PHE A 125 18.37 2.94 -28.69
C PHE A 125 16.99 2.86 -29.32
N GLN A 126 16.09 3.80 -29.02
CA GLN A 126 14.71 3.79 -29.53
C GLN A 126 14.64 3.74 -31.05
N ARG A 127 15.48 4.51 -31.75
CA ARG A 127 15.53 4.47 -33.22
C ARG A 127 15.94 3.09 -33.75
N ALA A 128 16.94 2.47 -33.11
CA ALA A 128 17.47 1.17 -33.50
C ALA A 128 16.43 0.06 -33.29
N ILE A 129 15.82 0.05 -32.11
CA ILE A 129 14.72 -0.88 -31.75
C ILE A 129 13.59 -0.74 -32.77
N ASN A 130 13.12 0.48 -33.02
CA ASN A 130 11.99 0.69 -33.91
C ASN A 130 12.28 0.35 -35.38
N ARG A 131 13.52 0.57 -35.83
CA ARG A 131 13.97 0.16 -37.19
C ARG A 131 13.89 -1.35 -37.37
N ASN A 132 14.25 -2.10 -36.33
CA ASN A 132 14.46 -3.55 -36.42
C ASN A 132 13.25 -4.36 -35.93
N LEU A 133 12.37 -3.76 -35.14
CA LEU A 133 11.20 -4.44 -34.56
C LEU A 133 10.26 -5.09 -35.61
N PRO A 134 9.95 -4.46 -36.77
CA PRO A 134 9.11 -5.11 -37.77
C PRO A 134 9.72 -6.41 -38.30
N ALA A 135 11.02 -6.43 -38.62
CA ALA A 135 11.71 -7.64 -39.09
C ALA A 135 11.78 -8.70 -37.98
N PHE A 136 12.11 -8.27 -36.76
CA PHE A 136 12.14 -9.14 -35.59
C PHE A 136 10.83 -9.92 -35.37
N ILE A 137 9.69 -9.28 -35.60
CA ILE A 137 8.38 -9.93 -35.46
C ILE A 137 7.98 -10.71 -36.73
N THR A 138 8.24 -10.18 -37.92
CA THR A 138 7.72 -10.75 -39.18
C THR A 138 8.60 -11.81 -39.85
N GLU A 139 9.92 -11.79 -39.66
CA GLU A 139 10.85 -12.46 -40.58
C GLU A 139 10.97 -13.99 -40.40
N ASN A 140 10.05 -14.67 -39.68
CA ASN A 140 10.27 -16.08 -39.36
C ASN A 140 9.00 -16.94 -39.11
N TYR A 141 7.97 -16.78 -39.95
CA TYR A 141 6.77 -17.65 -39.90
C TYR A 141 6.99 -19.11 -40.32
N GLY A 142 8.23 -19.52 -40.62
CA GLY A 142 8.51 -20.82 -41.23
C GLY A 142 8.43 -22.02 -40.29
N TRP A 143 9.26 -22.07 -39.24
CA TRP A 143 9.48 -23.31 -38.46
C TRP A 143 10.13 -23.07 -37.08
N GLN A 144 9.96 -21.89 -36.48
CA GLN A 144 10.62 -21.62 -35.19
C GLN A 144 10.00 -22.42 -34.03
N PRO A 145 10.82 -22.94 -33.10
CA PRO A 145 10.32 -23.53 -31.87
C PRO A 145 9.47 -22.54 -31.07
N GLY A 146 8.45 -23.03 -30.35
CA GLY A 146 7.54 -22.20 -29.56
C GLY A 146 8.28 -21.26 -28.58
N PHE A 147 9.37 -21.73 -27.97
CA PHE A 147 10.16 -20.94 -27.02
C PHE A 147 10.79 -19.69 -27.64
N ALA A 148 11.21 -19.74 -28.91
CA ALA A 148 11.83 -18.61 -29.59
C ALA A 148 10.79 -17.50 -29.80
N ARG A 149 9.58 -17.89 -30.21
CA ARG A 149 8.44 -16.96 -30.35
C ARG A 149 8.01 -16.37 -29.02
N CYS A 150 7.99 -17.17 -27.93
CA CYS A 150 7.74 -16.65 -26.59
C CYS A 150 8.79 -15.61 -26.17
N GLY A 151 10.07 -15.85 -26.42
CA GLY A 151 11.13 -14.87 -26.16
C GLY A 151 10.86 -13.55 -26.89
N ARG A 152 10.50 -13.61 -28.19
CA ARG A 152 10.24 -12.39 -28.98
C ARG A 152 9.06 -11.60 -28.45
N LEU A 153 8.00 -12.32 -28.11
CA LEU A 153 6.84 -11.75 -27.43
C LEU A 153 7.26 -11.06 -26.13
N GLN A 154 8.00 -11.73 -25.26
CA GLN A 154 8.44 -11.15 -23.99
C GLN A 154 9.27 -9.87 -24.21
N ALA A 155 10.18 -9.86 -25.18
CA ALA A 155 10.92 -8.65 -25.57
C ALA A 155 9.97 -7.53 -26.05
N LEU A 156 8.96 -7.85 -26.87
CA LEU A 156 7.94 -6.88 -27.29
C LEU A 156 7.13 -6.33 -26.10
N GLY A 157 6.71 -7.20 -25.17
CA GLY A 157 6.02 -6.80 -23.94
C GLY A 157 6.86 -5.84 -23.11
N LYS A 158 8.15 -6.14 -22.96
CA LYS A 158 9.11 -5.28 -22.27
C LYS A 158 9.32 -3.93 -22.95
N ILE A 159 9.36 -3.90 -24.28
CA ILE A 159 9.39 -2.64 -25.05
C ILE A 159 8.11 -1.83 -24.79
N ILE A 160 6.93 -2.48 -24.76
CA ILE A 160 5.64 -1.83 -24.49
C ILE A 160 5.60 -1.26 -23.06
N GLU A 161 6.04 -2.04 -22.06
CA GLU A 161 6.12 -1.67 -20.63
C GLU A 161 6.96 -0.40 -20.42
N SER A 162 8.00 -0.21 -21.24
CA SER A 162 8.92 0.94 -21.10
C SER A 162 8.25 2.30 -21.25
N GLY A 163 7.04 2.38 -21.82
CA GLY A 163 6.31 3.65 -21.94
C GLY A 163 6.80 4.57 -23.05
N ARG A 164 7.90 4.22 -23.73
CA ARG A 164 8.67 5.15 -24.58
C ARG A 164 8.37 4.94 -26.06
N SER A 165 7.69 5.93 -26.64
CA SER A 165 7.45 6.14 -28.07
C SER A 165 6.90 4.92 -28.85
N TYR A 166 5.58 4.77 -28.82
CA TYR A 166 4.83 3.83 -29.65
C TYR A 166 4.73 4.31 -31.09
N ASP A 167 5.78 4.06 -31.88
CA ASP A 167 5.74 4.39 -33.28
C ASP A 167 5.00 3.33 -34.12
N ASN A 168 4.94 3.58 -35.43
CA ASN A 168 4.29 2.70 -36.40
C ASN A 168 4.88 1.27 -36.41
N GLY A 169 6.13 1.10 -35.95
CA GLY A 169 6.79 -0.20 -35.86
C GLY A 169 6.14 -1.09 -34.81
N ILE A 170 5.94 -0.57 -33.59
CA ILE A 170 5.29 -1.32 -32.51
C ILE A 170 3.82 -1.62 -32.85
N GLN A 171 3.10 -0.66 -33.44
CA GLN A 171 1.72 -0.89 -33.87
C GLN A 171 1.61 -1.97 -34.96
N ARG A 172 2.57 -2.03 -35.90
CA ARG A 172 2.62 -3.07 -36.92
C ARG A 172 2.90 -4.44 -36.30
N ALA A 173 3.92 -4.52 -35.44
CA ALA A 173 4.25 -5.71 -34.66
C ALA A 173 3.06 -6.23 -33.85
N PHE A 174 2.25 -5.32 -33.29
CA PHE A 174 1.04 -5.69 -32.56
C PHE A 174 -0.04 -6.31 -33.47
N GLY A 175 -0.12 -5.90 -34.73
CA GLY A 175 -1.03 -6.53 -35.71
C GLY A 175 -0.66 -8.00 -35.95
N ASP A 176 0.64 -8.31 -35.99
CA ASP A 176 1.14 -9.67 -36.17
C ASP A 176 0.89 -10.56 -34.95
N LEU A 177 0.86 -9.97 -33.75
CA LEU A 177 0.56 -10.69 -32.50
C LEU A 177 -0.80 -11.41 -32.55
N LEU A 178 -1.77 -10.86 -33.29
CA LEU A 178 -3.08 -11.51 -33.47
C LEU A 178 -2.99 -12.86 -34.16
N THR A 179 -2.03 -13.02 -35.07
CA THR A 179 -1.79 -14.30 -35.75
C THR A 179 -1.23 -15.36 -34.78
N TRP A 180 -0.57 -14.93 -33.70
CA TRP A 180 0.04 -15.80 -32.71
C TRP A 180 -0.94 -16.27 -31.63
N LEU A 181 -2.15 -15.72 -31.57
CA LEU A 181 -3.24 -16.26 -30.74
C LEU A 181 -3.68 -17.66 -31.18
N SER A 182 -3.41 -18.03 -32.44
CA SER A 182 -3.69 -19.38 -32.98
C SER A 182 -2.49 -20.33 -32.91
N ASP A 183 -1.40 -19.92 -32.24
CA ASP A 183 -0.18 -20.73 -32.11
C ASP A 183 -0.28 -21.72 -30.91
N GLY A 184 0.81 -22.38 -30.55
CA GLY A 184 0.89 -23.27 -29.38
C GLY A 184 0.60 -22.54 -28.07
N GLN A 185 0.21 -23.32 -27.06
CA GLN A 185 -0.25 -22.84 -25.74
C GLN A 185 0.64 -21.75 -25.14
N ASP A 186 1.96 -21.96 -25.05
CA ASP A 186 2.88 -21.01 -24.44
C ASP A 186 2.94 -19.67 -25.20
N VAL A 187 2.97 -19.74 -26.54
CA VAL A 187 3.02 -18.56 -27.41
C VAL A 187 1.71 -17.78 -27.30
N CYS A 188 0.58 -18.47 -27.33
CA CYS A 188 -0.74 -17.87 -27.19
C CYS A 188 -0.90 -17.16 -25.83
N GLN A 189 -0.52 -17.81 -24.72
CA GLN A 189 -0.57 -17.20 -23.39
C GLN A 189 0.32 -15.95 -23.28
N THR A 190 1.54 -16.03 -23.82
CA THR A 190 2.46 -14.88 -23.81
C THR A 190 1.88 -13.73 -24.64
N ALA A 191 1.27 -14.03 -25.80
CA ALA A 191 0.63 -13.03 -26.65
C ALA A 191 -0.52 -12.34 -25.92
N LEU A 192 -1.38 -13.11 -25.24
CA LEU A 192 -2.47 -12.63 -24.41
C LEU A 192 -1.99 -11.71 -23.27
N GLN A 193 -0.91 -12.09 -22.57
CA GLN A 193 -0.30 -11.25 -21.54
C GLN A 193 0.15 -9.88 -22.10
N ILE A 194 0.73 -9.87 -23.30
CA ILE A 194 1.19 -8.63 -23.96
C ILE A 194 0.03 -7.78 -24.43
N ILE A 195 -1.07 -8.39 -24.89
CA ILE A 195 -2.31 -7.65 -25.19
C ILE A 195 -2.82 -6.96 -23.93
N SER A 196 -2.84 -7.67 -22.80
CA SER A 196 -3.27 -7.10 -21.52
C SER A 196 -2.40 -5.92 -21.08
N LEU A 197 -1.07 -6.04 -21.24
CA LEU A 197 -0.14 -4.95 -20.94
C LEU A 197 -0.31 -3.76 -21.90
N ALA A 198 -0.45 -4.03 -23.20
CA ALA A 198 -0.67 -3.02 -24.23
C ALA A 198 -1.98 -2.24 -24.02
N ALA A 199 -2.96 -2.82 -23.34
CA ALA A 199 -4.21 -2.15 -23.00
C ALA A 199 -4.01 -0.91 -22.12
N GLU A 200 -2.92 -0.83 -21.36
CA GLU A 200 -2.58 0.37 -20.57
C GLU A 200 -2.21 1.57 -21.45
N HIS A 201 -1.99 1.36 -22.75
CA HIS A 201 -1.60 2.40 -23.69
C HIS A 201 -2.65 2.59 -24.80
N ARG A 202 -3.31 3.75 -24.76
CA ARG A 202 -4.42 4.13 -25.68
C ARG A 202 -4.10 3.94 -27.17
N VAL A 203 -2.84 4.05 -27.55
CA VAL A 203 -2.37 3.87 -28.93
C VAL A 203 -2.66 2.47 -29.50
N PHE A 204 -2.73 1.43 -28.66
CA PHE A 204 -3.01 0.07 -29.10
C PHE A 204 -4.49 -0.29 -29.13
N TRP A 205 -5.36 0.55 -28.58
CA TRP A 205 -6.76 0.17 -28.36
C TRP A 205 -7.49 -0.20 -29.63
N ALA A 206 -7.31 0.53 -30.74
CA ALA A 206 -7.94 0.17 -32.01
C ALA A 206 -7.55 -1.26 -32.46
N LYS A 207 -6.31 -1.69 -32.21
CA LYS A 207 -5.84 -3.05 -32.51
C LYS A 207 -6.32 -4.08 -31.50
N ILE A 208 -6.36 -3.75 -30.22
CA ILE A 208 -6.94 -4.63 -29.21
C ILE A 208 -8.43 -4.83 -29.48
N GLU A 209 -9.14 -3.79 -29.92
CA GLU A 209 -10.54 -3.91 -30.34
C GLU A 209 -10.73 -4.88 -31.52
N GLU A 210 -9.80 -4.88 -32.48
CA GLU A 210 -9.75 -5.86 -33.58
C GLU A 210 -9.44 -7.28 -33.07
N ALA A 211 -8.73 -7.40 -31.94
CA ALA A 211 -8.35 -8.67 -31.31
C ALA A 211 -9.48 -9.35 -30.54
N ILE A 212 -10.44 -8.58 -30.00
CA ILE A 212 -11.50 -9.10 -29.11
C ILE A 212 -12.21 -10.34 -29.70
N PRO A 213 -12.64 -10.36 -30.98
CA PRO A 213 -13.29 -11.55 -31.54
C PRO A 213 -12.39 -12.78 -31.58
N GLU A 214 -11.08 -12.62 -31.82
CA GLU A 214 -10.13 -13.73 -31.82
C GLU A 214 -9.87 -14.24 -30.39
N ILE A 215 -9.72 -13.34 -29.42
CA ILE A 215 -9.63 -13.69 -27.99
C ILE A 215 -10.89 -14.43 -27.54
N ALA A 216 -12.07 -14.00 -27.99
CA ALA A 216 -13.33 -14.64 -27.67
C ALA A 216 -13.44 -16.07 -28.24
N LYS A 217 -12.84 -16.37 -29.40
CA LYS A 217 -12.77 -17.75 -29.92
C LYS A 217 -11.97 -18.67 -29.01
N LEU A 218 -10.94 -18.14 -28.34
CA LEU A 218 -10.12 -18.92 -27.40
C LEU A 218 -10.94 -19.40 -26.19
N PHE A 219 -12.05 -18.76 -25.86
CA PHE A 219 -12.95 -19.20 -24.78
C PHE A 219 -13.63 -20.54 -25.09
N GLU A 220 -13.89 -20.78 -26.36
CA GLU A 220 -14.66 -21.90 -26.87
C GLU A 220 -13.76 -23.08 -27.30
N THR A 221 -12.43 -22.96 -27.22
CA THR A 221 -11.54 -24.09 -27.52
C THR A 221 -11.71 -25.20 -26.49
N GLU A 222 -12.24 -26.34 -26.91
CA GLU A 222 -12.35 -27.55 -26.07
C GLU A 222 -11.01 -28.29 -25.96
N GLY A 223 -10.82 -29.05 -24.87
CA GLY A 223 -9.62 -29.88 -24.64
C GLY A 223 -8.62 -29.27 -23.64
N ASN A 224 -7.37 -29.73 -23.68
CA ASN A 224 -6.24 -29.39 -22.77
C ASN A 224 -5.74 -27.94 -22.88
N ASN A 225 -6.63 -26.99 -23.21
CA ASN A 225 -6.32 -25.57 -23.39
C ASN A 225 -6.93 -24.72 -22.25
N GLU A 226 -7.13 -25.30 -21.07
CA GLU A 226 -7.69 -24.59 -19.91
C GLU A 226 -6.86 -23.34 -19.57
N ASP A 227 -5.53 -23.44 -19.57
CA ASP A 227 -4.66 -22.32 -19.24
C ASP A 227 -4.73 -21.19 -20.29
N VAL A 228 -4.92 -21.52 -21.57
CA VAL A 228 -5.13 -20.52 -22.63
C VAL A 228 -6.45 -19.78 -22.41
N ARG A 229 -7.52 -20.51 -22.05
CA ARG A 229 -8.82 -19.92 -21.73
C ARG A 229 -8.72 -19.00 -20.52
N VAL A 230 -8.02 -19.41 -19.46
CA VAL A 230 -7.74 -18.58 -18.28
C VAL A 230 -6.97 -17.32 -18.66
N ALA A 231 -5.89 -17.44 -19.45
CA ALA A 231 -5.12 -16.29 -19.91
C ALA A 231 -5.96 -15.33 -20.76
N ALA A 232 -6.82 -15.86 -21.63
CA ALA A 232 -7.69 -15.06 -22.48
C ALA A 232 -8.73 -14.29 -21.66
N LEU A 233 -9.29 -14.92 -20.62
CA LEU A 233 -10.23 -14.28 -19.69
C LEU A 233 -9.54 -13.18 -18.90
N ARG A 234 -8.38 -13.47 -18.30
CA ARG A 234 -7.57 -12.46 -17.59
C ARG A 234 -7.17 -11.30 -18.49
N THR A 235 -6.90 -11.56 -19.77
CA THR A 235 -6.63 -10.50 -20.76
C THR A 235 -7.86 -9.63 -20.96
N CYS A 236 -9.06 -10.21 -21.11
CA CYS A 236 -10.29 -9.42 -21.18
C CYS A 236 -10.55 -8.62 -19.90
N ALA A 237 -10.24 -9.17 -18.73
CA ALA A 237 -10.36 -8.46 -17.45
C ALA A 237 -9.38 -7.28 -17.36
N GLY A 238 -8.11 -7.49 -17.72
CA GLY A 238 -7.08 -6.45 -17.75
C GLY A 238 -7.41 -5.34 -18.74
N VAL A 239 -7.90 -5.72 -19.93
CA VAL A 239 -8.38 -4.77 -20.94
C VAL A 239 -9.59 -3.98 -20.42
N ALA A 240 -10.57 -4.64 -19.78
CA ALA A 240 -11.74 -3.96 -19.23
C ALA A 240 -11.36 -2.89 -18.20
N ARG A 241 -10.36 -3.17 -17.35
CA ARG A 241 -9.86 -2.27 -16.29
C ARG A 241 -9.44 -0.89 -16.79
N VAL A 242 -8.90 -0.81 -18.00
CA VAL A 242 -8.27 0.41 -18.55
C VAL A 242 -9.02 1.01 -19.74
N ALA A 243 -10.01 0.30 -20.29
CA ALA A 243 -10.69 0.66 -21.52
C ALA A 243 -11.69 1.83 -21.37
N GLU A 244 -11.78 2.70 -22.39
CA GLU A 244 -12.86 3.70 -22.51
C GLU A 244 -14.21 3.06 -22.86
N ALA A 245 -15.32 3.77 -22.59
CA ALA A 245 -16.68 3.27 -22.79
C ALA A 245 -16.98 2.71 -24.19
N SER A 246 -16.38 3.25 -25.26
CA SER A 246 -16.56 2.76 -26.63
C SER A 246 -15.94 1.38 -26.85
N PHE A 247 -14.78 1.15 -26.22
CA PHE A 247 -14.07 -0.12 -26.29
C PHE A 247 -14.88 -1.22 -25.59
N LEU A 248 -15.45 -0.88 -24.44
CA LEU A 248 -16.22 -1.82 -23.62
C LEU A 248 -17.52 -2.29 -24.31
N GLN A 249 -18.07 -1.53 -25.28
CA GLN A 249 -19.17 -1.98 -26.14
C GLN A 249 -18.80 -3.23 -26.97
N LYS A 250 -17.53 -3.38 -27.36
CA LYS A 250 -17.08 -4.60 -28.06
C LYS A 250 -16.91 -5.77 -27.09
N LEU A 251 -16.41 -5.52 -25.88
CA LEU A 251 -16.38 -6.53 -24.82
C LEU A 251 -17.79 -7.00 -24.44
N SER A 252 -18.81 -6.14 -24.54
CA SER A 252 -20.18 -6.54 -24.21
C SER A 252 -20.71 -7.66 -25.11
N ALA A 253 -20.23 -7.76 -26.35
CA ALA A 253 -20.56 -8.87 -27.25
C ALA A 253 -20.00 -10.21 -26.78
N VAL A 254 -18.99 -10.20 -25.91
CA VAL A 254 -18.30 -11.40 -25.40
C VAL A 254 -18.88 -11.87 -24.05
N ILE A 255 -19.61 -11.01 -23.33
CA ILE A 255 -20.24 -11.34 -22.05
C ILE A 255 -21.07 -12.64 -22.10
N PRO A 256 -21.91 -12.90 -23.13
CA PRO A 256 -22.66 -14.16 -23.19
C PRO A 256 -21.77 -15.41 -23.27
N ILE A 257 -20.59 -15.29 -23.89
CA ILE A 257 -19.60 -16.38 -23.98
C ILE A 257 -18.97 -16.61 -22.61
N ILE A 258 -18.50 -15.53 -21.95
CA ILE A 258 -17.94 -15.58 -20.59
C ILE A 258 -18.94 -16.20 -19.61
N THR A 259 -20.22 -15.82 -19.71
CA THR A 259 -21.31 -16.35 -18.88
C THR A 259 -21.50 -17.86 -19.06
N LYS A 260 -21.34 -18.40 -20.29
CA LYS A 260 -21.35 -19.86 -20.50
C LYS A 260 -20.19 -20.55 -19.80
N LEU A 261 -19.04 -19.88 -19.67
CA LEU A 261 -17.86 -20.44 -19.01
C LEU A 261 -18.01 -20.60 -17.50
N PHE A 262 -19.03 -20.00 -16.88
CA PHE A 262 -19.38 -20.28 -15.48
C PHE A 262 -19.74 -21.75 -15.27
N LYS A 263 -20.10 -22.47 -16.35
CA LYS A 263 -20.38 -23.92 -16.37
C LYS A 263 -19.19 -24.77 -16.80
N SER A 264 -18.00 -24.17 -17.03
CA SER A 264 -16.81 -24.93 -17.42
C SER A 264 -16.52 -26.03 -16.41
N LYS A 265 -16.05 -27.20 -16.83
CA LYS A 265 -15.63 -28.27 -15.89
C LYS A 265 -14.33 -27.90 -15.17
N ASP A 266 -13.48 -27.15 -15.84
CA ASP A 266 -12.24 -26.65 -15.26
C ASP A 266 -12.50 -25.51 -14.26
N LYS A 267 -11.90 -25.61 -13.08
CA LYS A 267 -12.09 -24.66 -11.99
C LYS A 267 -11.41 -23.31 -12.27
N GLY A 268 -10.25 -23.32 -12.91
CA GLY A 268 -9.49 -22.11 -13.24
C GLY A 268 -10.26 -21.24 -14.23
N VAL A 269 -10.82 -21.86 -15.27
CA VAL A 269 -11.65 -21.18 -16.26
C VAL A 269 -12.92 -20.60 -15.63
N ARG A 270 -13.61 -21.34 -14.76
CA ARG A 270 -14.80 -20.80 -14.06
C ARG A 270 -14.45 -19.57 -13.23
N LEU A 271 -13.40 -19.66 -12.42
CA LEU A 271 -12.93 -18.57 -11.56
C LEU A 271 -12.56 -17.33 -12.40
N ALA A 272 -11.72 -17.51 -13.43
CA ALA A 272 -11.30 -16.43 -14.30
C ALA A 272 -12.50 -15.78 -15.03
N ALA A 273 -13.54 -16.55 -15.36
CA ALA A 273 -14.75 -16.02 -15.97
C ALA A 273 -15.52 -15.11 -15.00
N PHE A 274 -15.70 -15.53 -13.75
CA PHE A 274 -16.33 -14.69 -12.72
C PHE A 274 -15.53 -13.41 -12.46
N GLU A 275 -14.21 -13.52 -12.28
CA GLU A 275 -13.31 -12.36 -12.12
C GLU A 275 -13.41 -11.39 -13.30
N THR A 276 -13.44 -11.91 -14.53
CA THR A 276 -13.59 -11.08 -15.74
C THR A 276 -14.93 -10.34 -15.75
N CYS A 277 -16.03 -11.01 -15.40
CA CYS A 277 -17.33 -10.36 -15.29
C CYS A 277 -17.35 -9.28 -14.20
N ALA A 278 -16.71 -9.52 -13.05
CA ALA A 278 -16.59 -8.54 -11.97
C ALA A 278 -15.80 -7.29 -12.42
N GLU A 279 -14.69 -7.46 -13.14
CA GLU A 279 -13.90 -6.33 -13.65
C GLU A 279 -14.62 -5.55 -14.76
N ILE A 280 -15.37 -6.23 -15.63
CA ILE A 280 -16.27 -5.57 -16.60
C ILE A 280 -17.37 -4.77 -15.86
N ALA A 281 -17.90 -5.30 -14.76
CA ALA A 281 -18.91 -4.61 -13.96
C ALA A 281 -18.39 -3.30 -13.37
N LYS A 282 -17.19 -3.33 -12.78
CA LYS A 282 -16.57 -2.14 -12.16
C LYS A 282 -16.35 -1.00 -13.14
N THR A 283 -16.09 -1.34 -14.41
CA THR A 283 -15.66 -0.38 -15.44
C THR A 283 -16.82 0.09 -16.31
N GLN A 284 -17.80 -0.78 -16.59
CA GLN A 284 -19.00 -0.44 -17.34
C GLN A 284 -20.22 -1.24 -16.86
N PRO A 285 -20.83 -0.85 -15.74
CA PRO A 285 -22.03 -1.54 -15.23
C PRO A 285 -23.17 -1.54 -16.26
N ALA A 286 -23.30 -0.48 -17.06
CA ALA A 286 -24.30 -0.37 -18.13
C ALA A 286 -24.19 -1.47 -19.21
N ALA A 287 -22.98 -1.99 -19.49
CA ALA A 287 -22.84 -3.09 -20.45
C ALA A 287 -23.39 -4.41 -19.92
N LEU A 288 -23.38 -4.59 -18.61
CA LEU A 288 -23.95 -5.79 -17.99
C LEU A 288 -25.46 -5.70 -17.85
N GLN A 289 -26.07 -4.51 -17.78
CA GLN A 289 -27.52 -4.34 -17.53
C GLN A 289 -28.40 -5.19 -18.45
N ASN A 290 -28.06 -5.32 -19.74
CA ASN A 290 -28.85 -6.14 -20.68
C ASN A 290 -28.69 -7.66 -20.48
N THR A 291 -27.61 -8.08 -19.82
CA THR A 291 -27.25 -9.49 -19.58
C THR A 291 -27.31 -9.89 -18.12
N ILE A 292 -27.59 -8.95 -17.21
CA ILE A 292 -27.42 -9.12 -15.78
C ILE A 292 -28.31 -10.24 -15.25
N ASN A 293 -29.54 -10.36 -15.74
CA ASN A 293 -30.45 -11.45 -15.35
C ASN A 293 -29.89 -12.84 -15.67
N ASN A 294 -29.21 -12.98 -16.81
CA ASN A 294 -28.57 -14.24 -17.18
C ASN A 294 -27.35 -14.51 -16.28
N ILE A 295 -26.52 -13.48 -16.05
CA ILE A 295 -25.36 -13.56 -15.16
C ILE A 295 -25.80 -13.95 -13.74
N MET A 296 -26.81 -13.28 -13.19
CA MET A 296 -27.37 -13.55 -11.87
C MET A 296 -27.93 -14.97 -11.77
N THR A 297 -28.63 -15.46 -12.80
CA THR A 297 -29.11 -16.84 -12.85
C THR A 297 -27.96 -17.85 -12.76
N GLU A 298 -26.85 -17.58 -13.45
CA GLU A 298 -25.67 -18.43 -13.44
C GLU A 298 -24.88 -18.35 -12.12
N ILE A 299 -24.74 -17.15 -11.54
CA ILE A 299 -24.17 -16.93 -10.21
C ILE A 299 -24.98 -17.70 -9.15
N LEU A 300 -26.31 -17.59 -9.16
CA LEU A 300 -27.18 -18.32 -8.23
C LEU A 300 -27.01 -19.84 -8.39
N ARG A 301 -26.82 -20.34 -9.62
CA ARG A 301 -26.52 -21.76 -9.83
C ARG A 301 -25.16 -22.13 -9.25
N ALA A 302 -24.14 -21.29 -9.42
CA ALA A 302 -22.81 -21.49 -8.86
C ALA A 302 -22.80 -21.51 -7.32
N LEU A 303 -23.57 -20.62 -6.68
CA LEU A 303 -23.74 -20.63 -5.22
C LEU A 303 -24.36 -21.93 -4.69
N ASN A 304 -25.23 -22.58 -5.47
CA ASN A 304 -25.84 -23.87 -5.09
C ASN A 304 -25.02 -25.10 -5.54
N SER A 305 -23.83 -24.91 -6.13
CA SER A 305 -23.04 -26.03 -6.64
C SER A 305 -22.32 -26.74 -5.50
N THR A 306 -22.54 -28.04 -5.34
CA THR A 306 -21.87 -28.85 -4.30
C THR A 306 -20.46 -29.32 -4.69
N HIS A 307 -19.99 -28.97 -5.89
CA HIS A 307 -18.83 -29.60 -6.53
C HIS A 307 -17.59 -28.68 -6.62
N GLY A 308 -17.49 -27.64 -5.78
CA GLY A 308 -16.21 -26.97 -5.56
C GLY A 308 -16.36 -25.58 -4.98
N GLY A 309 -15.92 -25.41 -3.73
CA GLY A 309 -15.93 -24.16 -2.98
C GLY A 309 -15.34 -22.98 -3.76
N HIS A 310 -14.29 -23.19 -4.55
CA HIS A 310 -13.74 -22.14 -5.44
C HIS A 310 -14.77 -21.50 -6.38
N THR A 311 -15.77 -22.25 -6.85
CA THR A 311 -16.82 -21.71 -7.73
C THR A 311 -17.80 -20.84 -6.94
N GLN A 312 -18.15 -21.25 -5.73
CA GLN A 312 -18.98 -20.47 -4.82
C GLN A 312 -18.25 -19.20 -4.37
N ILE A 313 -16.96 -19.30 -4.01
CA ILE A 313 -16.10 -18.16 -3.66
C ILE A 313 -16.06 -17.13 -4.79
N ALA A 314 -15.83 -17.58 -6.03
CA ALA A 314 -15.82 -16.69 -7.19
C ALA A 314 -17.17 -16.00 -7.44
N ALA A 315 -18.26 -16.74 -7.27
CA ALA A 315 -19.62 -16.23 -7.35
C ALA A 315 -19.91 -15.19 -6.25
N LEU A 316 -19.53 -15.47 -5.01
CA LEU A 316 -19.65 -14.56 -3.86
C LEU A 316 -18.84 -13.28 -4.06
N HIS A 317 -17.57 -13.40 -4.50
CA HIS A 317 -16.72 -12.25 -4.82
C HIS A 317 -17.34 -11.36 -5.94
N THR A 318 -17.93 -11.99 -6.96
CA THR A 318 -18.64 -11.26 -8.02
C THR A 318 -19.86 -10.52 -7.47
N LEU A 319 -20.66 -11.15 -6.60
CA LEU A 319 -21.81 -10.51 -5.95
C LEU A 319 -21.40 -9.36 -5.04
N SER A 320 -20.31 -9.52 -4.29
CA SER A 320 -19.72 -8.45 -3.47
C SER A 320 -19.35 -7.24 -4.33
N THR A 321 -18.70 -7.49 -5.48
CA THR A 321 -18.41 -6.44 -6.46
C THR A 321 -19.68 -5.77 -6.99
N PHE A 322 -20.73 -6.54 -7.32
CA PHE A 322 -22.00 -5.97 -7.78
C PHE A 322 -22.67 -5.12 -6.69
N ALA A 323 -22.55 -5.50 -5.41
CA ALA A 323 -23.06 -4.73 -4.28
C ALA A 323 -22.34 -3.38 -4.10
N GLU A 324 -21.11 -3.24 -4.56
CA GLU A 324 -20.40 -1.96 -4.52
C GLU A 324 -20.89 -0.98 -5.60
N LEU A 325 -21.47 -1.48 -6.69
CA LEU A 325 -21.84 -0.72 -7.88
C LEU A 325 -23.31 -0.30 -7.86
N ASP A 326 -23.59 1.00 -7.70
CA ASP A 326 -24.95 1.56 -7.60
C ASP A 326 -25.89 1.02 -8.71
N ASP A 327 -25.41 0.92 -9.96
CA ASP A 327 -26.19 0.48 -11.12
C ASP A 327 -26.58 -1.01 -11.14
N LEU A 328 -25.89 -1.85 -10.36
CA LEU A 328 -26.12 -3.30 -10.33
C LEU A 328 -26.77 -3.77 -9.04
N ARG A 329 -26.76 -2.93 -8.01
CA ARG A 329 -27.32 -3.19 -6.68
C ARG A 329 -28.77 -3.66 -6.69
N ASP A 330 -29.62 -3.09 -7.54
CA ASP A 330 -31.05 -3.46 -7.63
C ASP A 330 -31.28 -4.91 -8.10
N ASN A 331 -30.24 -5.58 -8.62
CA ASN A 331 -30.31 -6.99 -9.03
C ASN A 331 -30.05 -7.96 -7.87
N LEU A 332 -29.66 -7.46 -6.68
CA LEU A 332 -29.41 -8.26 -5.48
C LEU A 332 -30.65 -8.33 -4.61
N ASP A 333 -31.66 -9.05 -5.10
CA ASP A 333 -32.93 -9.24 -4.39
C ASP A 333 -32.80 -10.14 -3.15
N ASP A 334 -33.89 -10.24 -2.38
CA ASP A 334 -33.99 -11.06 -1.17
C ASP A 334 -33.60 -12.53 -1.40
N ASN A 335 -33.88 -13.08 -2.59
CA ASN A 335 -33.56 -14.45 -2.94
C ASN A 335 -32.05 -14.64 -3.15
N VAL A 336 -31.39 -13.68 -3.81
CA VAL A 336 -29.92 -13.65 -3.92
C VAL A 336 -29.29 -13.56 -2.55
N ILE A 337 -29.74 -12.64 -1.71
CA ILE A 337 -29.17 -12.44 -0.36
C ILE A 337 -29.40 -13.68 0.50
N SER A 338 -30.58 -14.32 0.44
CA SER A 338 -30.84 -15.59 1.14
C SER A 338 -29.88 -16.70 0.71
N LYS A 339 -29.47 -16.73 -0.58
CA LYS A 339 -28.47 -17.68 -1.07
C LYS A 339 -27.05 -17.35 -0.64
N ILE A 340 -26.68 -16.08 -0.56
CA ILE A 340 -25.42 -15.67 0.08
C ILE A 340 -25.41 -16.16 1.52
N ILE A 341 -26.46 -15.88 2.30
CA ILE A 341 -26.57 -16.28 3.72
C ILE A 341 -26.43 -17.79 3.89
N SER A 342 -26.95 -18.61 2.96
CA SER A 342 -26.79 -20.07 3.05
C SER A 342 -25.34 -20.55 2.93
N GLY A 343 -24.43 -19.74 2.37
CA GLY A 343 -23.00 -20.03 2.33
C GLY A 343 -22.31 -20.01 3.70
N LEU A 344 -22.94 -19.43 4.73
CA LEU A 344 -22.46 -19.52 6.11
C LEU A 344 -22.54 -20.95 6.67
N LEU A 345 -23.44 -21.76 6.11
CA LEU A 345 -23.66 -23.15 6.49
C LEU A 345 -22.85 -24.13 5.61
N ASP A 346 -21.96 -23.63 4.75
CA ASP A 346 -21.08 -24.47 3.93
C ASP A 346 -20.01 -25.13 4.81
N ASP A 347 -19.58 -26.34 4.43
CA ASP A 347 -18.55 -27.07 5.17
C ASP A 347 -17.13 -26.54 4.86
N ASP A 348 -16.96 -25.86 3.71
CA ASP A 348 -15.71 -25.25 3.25
C ASP A 348 -15.49 -23.88 3.93
N ASP A 349 -14.41 -23.75 4.71
CA ASP A 349 -14.04 -22.52 5.42
C ASP A 349 -13.77 -21.34 4.49
N ASP A 350 -13.22 -21.57 3.30
CA ASP A 350 -12.98 -20.50 2.35
C ASP A 350 -14.31 -19.93 1.83
N VAL A 351 -15.33 -20.79 1.65
CA VAL A 351 -16.69 -20.38 1.27
C VAL A 351 -17.35 -19.60 2.42
N GLN A 352 -17.26 -20.09 3.66
CA GLN A 352 -17.78 -19.39 4.84
C GLN A 352 -17.12 -18.01 5.00
N THR A 353 -15.79 -17.94 4.88
CA THR A 353 -15.01 -16.71 4.96
C THR A 353 -15.43 -15.70 3.89
N GLN A 354 -15.51 -16.14 2.63
CA GLN A 354 -15.94 -15.27 1.54
C GLN A 354 -17.40 -14.83 1.69
N THR A 355 -18.25 -15.68 2.26
CA THR A 355 -19.65 -15.34 2.56
C THR A 355 -19.72 -14.21 3.59
N LEU A 356 -18.95 -14.31 4.67
CA LEU A 356 -18.83 -13.26 5.69
C LEU A 356 -18.35 -11.93 5.10
N ASP A 357 -17.28 -11.96 4.29
CA ASP A 357 -16.77 -10.77 3.59
C ASP A 357 -17.84 -10.15 2.67
N THR A 358 -18.60 -10.99 1.97
CA THR A 358 -19.70 -10.52 1.09
C THR A 358 -20.84 -9.89 1.88
N LEU A 359 -21.22 -10.48 3.03
CA LEU A 359 -22.24 -9.94 3.91
C LEU A 359 -21.81 -8.62 4.55
N ALA A 360 -20.53 -8.47 4.91
CA ALA A 360 -19.98 -7.21 5.40
C ALA A 360 -20.08 -6.10 4.34
N VAL A 361 -19.75 -6.40 3.07
CA VAL A 361 -19.92 -5.42 1.98
C VAL A 361 -21.39 -5.05 1.79
N LEU A 362 -22.31 -6.03 1.77
CA LEU A 362 -23.75 -5.76 1.70
C LEU A 362 -24.24 -4.90 2.87
N ALA A 363 -23.79 -5.20 4.10
CA ALA A 363 -24.12 -4.45 5.31
C ALA A 363 -23.61 -3.01 5.31
N SER A 364 -22.59 -2.68 4.51
CA SER A 364 -22.15 -1.30 4.32
C SER A 364 -23.08 -0.46 3.43
N LYS A 365 -24.11 -1.07 2.84
CA LYS A 365 -25.07 -0.42 1.94
C LYS A 365 -26.45 -0.41 2.58
N GLU A 366 -26.96 0.79 2.85
CA GLU A 366 -28.24 1.03 3.55
C GLU A 366 -29.42 0.20 3.00
N GLN A 367 -29.52 0.09 1.68
CA GLN A 367 -30.58 -0.64 1.00
C GLN A 367 -30.65 -2.15 1.33
N PHE A 368 -29.54 -2.76 1.77
CA PHE A 368 -29.50 -4.19 2.10
C PHE A 368 -29.62 -4.47 3.60
N HIS A 369 -29.69 -3.43 4.46
CA HIS A 369 -29.69 -3.61 5.92
C HIS A 369 -30.78 -4.58 6.40
N ASN A 370 -32.02 -4.43 5.90
CA ASN A 370 -33.13 -5.31 6.26
C ASN A 370 -32.91 -6.75 5.78
N ASN A 371 -32.25 -6.93 4.64
CA ASN A 371 -32.00 -8.24 4.04
C ASN A 371 -30.90 -9.01 4.78
N VAL A 372 -29.80 -8.34 5.11
CA VAL A 372 -28.67 -8.98 5.82
C VAL A 372 -28.92 -9.14 7.31
N LYS A 373 -29.90 -8.42 7.87
CA LYS A 373 -30.31 -8.57 9.28
C LYS A 373 -30.64 -10.01 9.66
N GLY A 374 -31.25 -10.78 8.74
CA GLY A 374 -31.55 -12.19 8.95
C GLY A 374 -30.31 -13.10 9.00
N ALA A 375 -29.15 -12.63 8.55
CA ALA A 375 -27.90 -13.39 8.57
C ALA A 375 -27.33 -13.56 9.99
N THR A 376 -27.66 -12.63 10.90
CA THR A 376 -27.18 -12.58 12.28
C THR A 376 -27.28 -13.92 13.01
N GLN A 377 -28.42 -14.61 12.91
CA GLN A 377 -28.65 -15.91 13.55
C GLN A 377 -27.83 -17.04 12.93
N ASN A 378 -27.44 -16.91 11.66
CA ASN A 378 -26.58 -17.88 10.96
C ASN A 378 -25.08 -17.60 11.20
N ILE A 379 -24.70 -16.35 11.50
CA ILE A 379 -23.33 -15.99 11.88
C ILE A 379 -23.05 -16.40 13.33
N LEU A 380 -24.05 -16.39 14.20
CA LEU A 380 -23.89 -16.66 15.64
C LEU A 380 -23.18 -18.00 15.96
N PRO A 381 -23.53 -19.14 15.33
CA PRO A 381 -22.80 -20.40 15.54
C PRO A 381 -21.33 -20.36 15.07
N LEU A 382 -20.98 -19.49 14.12
CA LEU A 382 -19.60 -19.34 13.64
C LEU A 382 -18.68 -18.68 14.66
N LEU A 383 -19.23 -18.01 15.69
CA LEU A 383 -18.45 -17.57 16.85
C LEU A 383 -17.93 -18.76 17.67
N GLU A 384 -18.52 -19.95 17.55
CA GLU A 384 -18.05 -21.17 18.23
C GLU A 384 -17.21 -22.07 17.32
N ASP A 385 -16.92 -21.66 16.08
CA ASP A 385 -16.14 -22.46 15.14
C ASP A 385 -14.75 -22.75 15.73
N ARG A 386 -14.22 -23.96 15.52
CA ARG A 386 -12.90 -24.34 16.05
C ARG A 386 -11.76 -23.56 15.40
N ARG A 387 -11.95 -23.11 14.16
CA ARG A 387 -10.98 -22.36 13.37
C ARG A 387 -11.03 -20.89 13.77
N TRP A 388 -9.93 -20.39 14.33
CA TRP A 388 -9.85 -19.04 14.87
C TRP A 388 -10.12 -17.94 13.82
N TRP A 389 -9.70 -18.15 12.57
CA TRP A 389 -9.92 -17.16 11.49
C TRP A 389 -11.39 -17.03 11.10
N ILE A 390 -12.19 -18.10 11.19
CA ILE A 390 -13.65 -18.04 10.96
C ILE A 390 -14.33 -17.22 12.04
N ARG A 391 -13.98 -17.46 13.32
CA ARG A 391 -14.50 -16.67 14.45
C ARG A 391 -14.14 -15.20 14.30
N GLN A 392 -12.89 -14.90 13.94
CA GLN A 392 -12.45 -13.53 13.70
C GLN A 392 -13.27 -12.87 12.58
N LYS A 393 -13.44 -13.55 11.44
CA LYS A 393 -14.23 -13.02 10.32
C LYS A 393 -15.71 -12.82 10.66
N ALA A 394 -16.28 -13.69 11.50
CA ALA A 394 -17.64 -13.52 12.01
C ALA A 394 -17.73 -12.27 12.91
N LEU A 395 -16.76 -12.04 13.78
CA LEU A 395 -16.66 -10.83 14.60
C LEU A 395 -16.46 -9.57 13.76
N ASP A 396 -15.59 -9.59 12.75
CA ASP A 396 -15.39 -8.48 11.82
C ASP A 396 -16.70 -8.13 11.10
N THR A 397 -17.47 -9.15 10.69
CA THR A 397 -18.78 -8.95 10.07
C THR A 397 -19.78 -8.33 11.04
N PHE A 398 -19.81 -8.78 12.30
CA PHE A 398 -20.64 -8.15 13.34
C PHE A 398 -20.22 -6.70 13.63
N ALA A 399 -18.92 -6.38 13.57
CA ALA A 399 -18.45 -5.01 13.72
C ALA A 399 -19.00 -4.10 12.62
N VAL A 400 -19.05 -4.58 11.38
CA VAL A 400 -19.67 -3.85 10.26
C VAL A 400 -21.19 -3.76 10.44
N PHE A 401 -21.86 -4.79 10.94
CA PHE A 401 -23.30 -4.76 11.23
C PHE A 401 -23.61 -3.72 12.31
N ALA A 402 -22.81 -3.68 13.39
CA ALA A 402 -22.91 -2.68 14.44
C ALA A 402 -22.68 -1.28 13.86
N LEU A 403 -21.62 -1.07 13.06
CA LEU A 403 -21.30 0.22 12.44
C LEU A 403 -22.43 0.75 11.52
N ASN A 404 -23.28 -0.11 11.00
CA ASN A 404 -24.39 0.28 10.12
C ASN A 404 -25.76 0.16 10.79
N GLY A 405 -25.82 -0.03 12.12
CA GLY A 405 -27.07 -0.11 12.88
C GLY A 405 -27.95 -1.32 12.52
N ILE A 406 -27.36 -2.39 12.00
CA ILE A 406 -28.05 -3.65 11.62
C ILE A 406 -28.19 -4.58 12.83
N LEU A 407 -27.22 -4.51 13.75
CA LEU A 407 -27.19 -5.35 14.93
C LEU A 407 -28.26 -4.86 15.93
N ASP A 408 -29.32 -5.66 16.11
CA ASP A 408 -30.30 -5.41 17.17
C ASP A 408 -29.67 -5.63 18.55
N SER A 409 -30.24 -4.98 19.57
CA SER A 409 -29.97 -5.24 20.98
C SER A 409 -30.54 -6.60 21.42
N ASP A 410 -30.12 -7.67 20.77
CA ASP A 410 -30.45 -9.04 21.17
C ASP A 410 -29.47 -9.47 22.28
N ASP A 411 -30.01 -9.79 23.45
CA ASP A 411 -29.26 -10.25 24.61
C ASP A 411 -28.44 -11.51 24.29
N GLU A 412 -28.92 -12.39 23.42
CA GLU A 412 -28.23 -13.63 23.05
C GLU A 412 -26.94 -13.34 22.26
N ILE A 413 -27.03 -12.48 21.23
CA ILE A 413 -25.88 -12.10 20.41
C ILE A 413 -24.83 -11.40 21.29
N THR A 414 -25.29 -10.45 22.11
CA THR A 414 -24.45 -9.69 23.01
C THR A 414 -23.72 -10.62 23.98
N THR A 415 -24.46 -11.52 24.63
CA THR A 415 -23.89 -12.53 25.55
C THR A 415 -22.86 -13.41 24.85
N ARG A 416 -23.13 -13.85 23.61
CA ARG A 416 -22.21 -14.70 22.86
C ARG A 416 -20.93 -13.96 22.47
N ILE A 417 -21.05 -12.75 21.92
CA ILE A 417 -19.91 -11.90 21.57
C ILE A 417 -19.05 -11.64 22.81
N ILE A 418 -19.65 -11.38 23.97
CA ILE A 418 -18.91 -11.17 25.23
C ILE A 418 -18.24 -12.44 25.72
N SER A 419 -18.88 -13.60 25.58
CA SER A 419 -18.30 -14.88 26.00
C SER A 419 -16.95 -15.15 25.31
N MET A 420 -16.78 -14.66 24.07
CA MET A 420 -15.53 -14.76 23.31
C MET A 420 -14.35 -14.07 23.99
N LEU A 421 -14.58 -13.05 24.82
CA LEU A 421 -13.53 -12.38 25.61
C LEU A 421 -12.89 -13.30 26.65
N SER A 422 -13.60 -14.36 27.04
CA SER A 422 -13.15 -15.31 28.07
C SER A 422 -12.43 -16.54 27.50
N GLU A 423 -12.43 -16.73 26.18
CA GLU A 423 -11.89 -17.94 25.54
C GLU A 423 -10.36 -17.94 25.37
N GLY A 424 -9.70 -16.81 25.66
CA GLY A 424 -8.24 -16.67 25.63
C GLY A 424 -7.64 -16.51 24.22
N ASP A 425 -8.46 -16.50 23.17
CA ASP A 425 -8.04 -16.12 21.82
C ASP A 425 -7.87 -14.60 21.74
N THR A 426 -6.64 -14.18 21.46
CA THR A 426 -6.27 -12.76 21.49
C THR A 426 -6.82 -11.97 20.31
N ASP A 427 -6.93 -12.59 19.12
CA ASP A 427 -7.43 -11.91 17.93
C ASP A 427 -8.96 -11.82 17.95
N ALA A 428 -9.63 -12.88 18.43
CA ALA A 428 -11.06 -12.83 18.71
C ALA A 428 -11.37 -11.76 19.78
N SER A 429 -10.60 -11.73 20.88
CA SER A 429 -10.80 -10.73 21.95
C SER A 429 -10.65 -9.30 21.44
N ALA A 430 -9.63 -9.02 20.61
CA ALA A 430 -9.44 -7.71 20.01
C ALA A 430 -10.61 -7.32 19.08
N SER A 431 -11.12 -8.27 18.31
CA SER A 431 -12.25 -8.05 17.39
C SER A 431 -13.55 -7.77 18.15
N VAL A 432 -13.81 -8.50 19.25
CA VAL A 432 -14.94 -8.21 20.15
C VAL A 432 -14.84 -6.81 20.74
N LEU A 433 -13.66 -6.41 21.22
CA LEU A 433 -13.46 -5.06 21.77
C LEU A 433 -13.69 -3.98 20.71
N ASN A 434 -13.34 -4.22 19.44
CA ASN A 434 -13.67 -3.31 18.35
C ASN A 434 -15.19 -3.19 18.12
N ILE A 435 -15.95 -4.31 18.19
CA ILE A 435 -17.42 -4.28 18.13
C ILE A 435 -17.99 -3.41 19.27
N LEU A 436 -17.51 -3.64 20.51
CA LEU A 436 -17.95 -2.86 21.68
C LEU A 436 -17.60 -1.37 21.54
N TYR A 437 -16.43 -1.05 21.00
CA TYR A 437 -16.01 0.34 20.76
C TYR A 437 -16.92 1.03 19.74
N ILE A 438 -17.22 0.37 18.61
CA ILE A 438 -18.11 0.88 17.57
C ILE A 438 -19.51 1.12 18.15
N ALA A 439 -20.04 0.14 18.87
CA ALA A 439 -21.38 0.21 19.41
C ALA A 439 -21.52 1.28 20.52
N ALA A 440 -20.49 1.46 21.34
CA ALA A 440 -20.40 2.57 22.29
C ALA A 440 -20.45 3.93 21.59
N LYS A 441 -19.77 4.08 20.44
CA LYS A 441 -19.75 5.33 19.67
C LYS A 441 -21.09 5.65 19.01
N GLN A 442 -21.94 4.64 18.79
CA GLN A 442 -23.25 4.80 18.16
C GLN A 442 -24.40 5.04 19.14
N ASP A 443 -24.09 5.22 20.43
CA ASP A 443 -25.09 5.42 21.48
C ASP A 443 -26.10 4.26 21.60
N VAL A 444 -25.63 3.02 21.36
CA VAL A 444 -26.40 1.78 21.62
C VAL A 444 -26.30 1.40 23.12
N THR A 445 -26.19 2.42 23.97
CA THR A 445 -25.73 2.44 25.38
C THR A 445 -26.54 1.63 26.40
N PRO A 446 -27.88 1.43 26.30
CA PRO A 446 -28.62 0.73 27.36
C PRO A 446 -28.21 -0.73 27.59
N VAL A 447 -27.54 -1.33 26.60
CA VAL A 447 -27.22 -2.77 26.59
C VAL A 447 -25.82 -3.05 27.16
N MET A 448 -24.95 -2.03 27.31
CA MET A 448 -23.51 -2.24 27.48
C MET A 448 -22.95 -2.10 28.92
N HIS A 449 -23.78 -2.28 29.95
CA HIS A 449 -23.32 -2.15 31.35
C HIS A 449 -22.44 -3.31 31.86
N PRO A 450 -22.83 -4.60 31.72
CA PRO A 450 -21.96 -5.74 32.05
C PRO A 450 -20.58 -5.73 31.37
N GLU A 451 -20.50 -5.16 30.17
CA GLU A 451 -19.40 -5.15 29.21
C GLU A 451 -18.23 -4.29 29.70
N ILE A 452 -18.55 -3.27 30.49
CA ILE A 452 -17.60 -2.39 31.19
C ILE A 452 -16.70 -3.16 32.15
N LEU A 453 -17.32 -4.05 32.92
CA LEU A 453 -16.60 -4.86 33.88
C LEU A 453 -15.65 -5.79 33.15
N VAL A 454 -16.05 -6.31 31.98
CA VAL A 454 -15.21 -7.16 31.14
C VAL A 454 -14.06 -6.37 30.51
N ALA A 455 -14.30 -5.18 29.94
CA ALA A 455 -13.22 -4.34 29.42
C ALA A 455 -12.20 -3.98 30.52
N THR A 456 -12.68 -3.72 31.75
CA THR A 456 -11.83 -3.44 32.90
C THR A 456 -10.98 -4.64 33.33
N THR A 457 -11.53 -5.87 33.31
CA THR A 457 -10.74 -7.07 33.63
C THR A 457 -9.69 -7.37 32.55
N LEU A 458 -10.01 -7.08 31.28
CA LEU A 458 -9.09 -7.26 30.15
C LEU A 458 -7.92 -6.28 30.13
N LEU A 459 -7.95 -5.21 30.93
CA LEU A 459 -6.76 -4.38 31.16
C LEU A 459 -5.59 -5.15 31.80
N SER A 460 -5.87 -6.28 32.46
CA SER A 460 -4.84 -7.19 33.00
C SER A 460 -4.50 -8.36 32.07
N HIS A 461 -5.05 -8.39 30.85
CA HIS A 461 -4.79 -9.46 29.87
C HIS A 461 -3.31 -9.47 29.46
N PRO A 462 -2.66 -10.63 29.20
CA PRO A 462 -1.22 -10.68 28.86
C PRO A 462 -0.86 -10.09 27.49
N ASN A 463 -1.77 -10.11 26.51
CA ASN A 463 -1.55 -9.52 25.18
C ASN A 463 -1.82 -8.00 25.17
N SER A 464 -0.84 -7.21 24.71
CA SER A 464 -0.92 -5.75 24.64
C SER A 464 -2.00 -5.22 23.70
N ARG A 465 -2.28 -5.91 22.58
CA ARG A 465 -3.34 -5.50 21.63
C ARG A 465 -4.72 -5.53 22.29
N VAL A 466 -5.00 -6.57 23.08
CA VAL A 466 -6.25 -6.69 23.85
C VAL A 466 -6.35 -5.56 24.87
N ARG A 467 -5.26 -5.25 25.59
CA ARG A 467 -5.25 -4.11 26.53
C ARG A 467 -5.50 -2.77 25.84
N VAL A 468 -4.88 -2.53 24.67
CA VAL A 468 -5.10 -1.31 23.87
C VAL A 468 -6.56 -1.20 23.46
N ALA A 469 -7.14 -2.26 22.88
CA ALA A 469 -8.54 -2.24 22.45
C ALA A 469 -9.50 -2.06 23.64
N ALA A 470 -9.20 -2.64 24.80
CA ALA A 470 -9.98 -2.45 26.02
C ALA A 470 -9.94 -1.00 26.51
N LEU A 471 -8.77 -0.36 26.44
CA LEU A 471 -8.60 1.06 26.77
C LEU A 471 -9.39 1.97 25.81
N GLU A 472 -9.44 1.64 24.52
CA GLU A 472 -10.23 2.38 23.53
C GLU A 472 -11.74 2.27 23.77
N VAL A 473 -12.23 1.08 24.16
CA VAL A 473 -13.62 0.88 24.61
C VAL A 473 -13.92 1.72 25.86
N LEU A 474 -13.05 1.66 26.87
CA LEU A 474 -13.23 2.47 28.09
C LEU A 474 -13.19 3.97 27.78
N GLN A 475 -12.39 4.39 26.81
CA GLN A 475 -12.29 5.79 26.39
C GLN A 475 -13.58 6.25 25.69
N SER A 476 -14.18 5.44 24.81
CA SER A 476 -15.43 5.83 24.14
C SER A 476 -16.61 5.88 25.12
N LEU A 477 -16.61 5.02 26.14
CA LEU A 477 -17.65 4.99 27.17
C LEU A 477 -17.49 6.09 28.24
N ALA A 478 -16.34 6.75 28.32
CA ALA A 478 -16.06 7.77 29.34
C ALA A 478 -16.95 9.03 29.23
N ASP A 479 -17.59 9.26 28.07
CA ASP A 479 -18.57 10.35 27.89
C ASP A 479 -19.98 10.00 28.35
N ASP A 480 -20.28 8.72 28.65
CA ASP A 480 -21.60 8.28 29.09
C ASP A 480 -21.82 8.60 30.59
N PRO A 481 -22.86 9.37 30.97
CA PRO A 481 -23.19 9.65 32.37
C PRO A 481 -23.43 8.38 33.21
N ALA A 482 -23.90 7.29 32.60
CA ALA A 482 -24.10 6.01 33.27
C ALA A 482 -22.78 5.43 33.81
N TYR A 483 -21.64 5.85 33.24
CA TYR A 483 -20.30 5.40 33.60
C TYR A 483 -19.73 6.04 34.86
N GLU A 484 -20.31 7.14 35.31
CA GLU A 484 -19.77 7.96 36.39
C GLU A 484 -19.55 7.15 37.68
N LYS A 485 -20.42 6.17 37.96
CA LYS A 485 -20.38 5.35 39.19
C LYS A 485 -19.43 4.15 39.13
N ILE A 486 -19.03 3.69 37.95
CA ILE A 486 -18.29 2.42 37.78
C ILE A 486 -16.76 2.64 37.82
N ASN A 487 -16.32 3.91 37.82
CA ASN A 487 -14.97 4.30 37.40
C ASN A 487 -13.81 3.93 38.34
N PHE A 488 -14.02 3.90 39.66
CA PHE A 488 -12.88 3.87 40.59
C PHE A 488 -11.95 2.65 40.47
N PRO A 489 -12.45 1.40 40.36
CA PRO A 489 -11.60 0.23 40.17
C PRO A 489 -10.84 0.25 38.85
N ALA A 490 -11.48 0.70 37.77
CA ALA A 490 -10.88 0.74 36.43
C ALA A 490 -9.66 1.66 36.39
N LEU A 491 -9.69 2.79 37.09
CA LEU A 491 -8.57 3.73 37.15
C LEU A 491 -7.30 3.12 37.71
N THR A 492 -7.40 2.29 38.74
CA THR A 492 -6.23 1.65 39.32
C THR A 492 -5.56 0.75 38.29
N THR A 493 -6.36 0.03 37.51
CA THR A 493 -5.87 -0.84 36.45
C THR A 493 -5.34 -0.04 35.25
N ILE A 494 -6.01 1.04 34.85
CA ILE A 494 -5.52 1.97 33.81
C ILE A 494 -4.16 2.57 34.24
N MET A 495 -4.01 2.97 35.50
CA MET A 495 -2.75 3.46 36.06
C MET A 495 -1.63 2.41 35.98
N ASN A 496 -1.96 1.12 36.19
CA ASN A 496 -1.01 0.03 35.99
C ASN A 496 -0.62 -0.11 34.52
N CYS A 497 -1.59 0.00 33.59
CA CYS A 497 -1.34 -0.01 32.15
C CYS A 497 -0.43 1.14 31.70
N ILE A 498 -0.57 2.32 32.34
CA ILE A 498 0.29 3.48 32.09
C ILE A 498 1.72 3.21 32.60
N SER A 499 1.87 2.55 33.75
CA SER A 499 3.16 2.47 34.45
C SER A 499 4.11 1.36 34.00
N ASN A 500 3.59 0.21 33.55
CA ASN A 500 4.39 -1.03 33.46
C ASN A 500 4.27 -1.76 32.12
N GLU A 501 3.93 -1.07 31.03
CA GLU A 501 3.55 -1.72 29.78
C GLU A 501 4.31 -1.22 28.56
N THR A 502 4.07 -1.88 27.42
CA THR A 502 4.55 -1.44 26.10
C THR A 502 4.01 -0.07 25.72
N GLU A 503 4.76 0.72 24.96
CA GLU A 503 4.41 2.10 24.60
C GLU A 503 2.97 2.28 24.08
N GLY A 504 2.48 1.40 23.20
CA GLY A 504 1.11 1.48 22.68
C GLY A 504 0.03 1.39 23.77
N VAL A 505 0.22 0.51 24.75
CA VAL A 505 -0.68 0.38 25.92
C VAL A 505 -0.59 1.61 26.81
N GLN A 506 0.61 2.16 27.01
CA GLN A 506 0.79 3.36 27.83
C GLN A 506 0.13 4.57 27.19
N VAL A 507 0.25 4.74 25.86
CA VAL A 507 -0.41 5.81 25.10
C VAL A 507 -1.94 5.69 25.18
N ALA A 508 -2.49 4.51 24.90
CA ALA A 508 -3.91 4.26 25.04
C ALA A 508 -4.38 4.53 26.49
N GLY A 509 -3.61 4.07 27.47
CA GLY A 509 -3.87 4.24 28.89
C GLY A 509 -3.95 5.71 29.29
N LEU A 510 -3.01 6.52 28.81
CA LEU A 510 -3.04 7.96 29.00
C LEU A 510 -4.29 8.57 28.37
N ARG A 511 -4.59 8.29 27.09
CA ARG A 511 -5.79 8.85 26.41
C ARG A 511 -7.07 8.54 27.19
N THR A 512 -7.24 7.29 27.60
CA THR A 512 -8.38 6.83 28.39
C THR A 512 -8.46 7.53 29.75
N MET A 513 -7.36 7.55 30.50
CA MET A 513 -7.33 8.19 31.83
C MET A 513 -7.64 9.68 31.74
N PHE A 514 -7.06 10.37 30.77
CA PHE A 514 -7.29 11.79 30.57
C PHE A 514 -8.77 12.05 30.29
N LYS A 515 -9.39 11.26 29.41
CA LYS A 515 -10.83 11.33 29.15
C LYS A 515 -11.66 11.15 30.42
N PHE A 516 -11.24 10.26 31.32
CA PHE A 516 -11.89 10.12 32.62
C PHE A 516 -11.70 11.31 33.56
N ILE A 517 -10.59 12.03 33.50
CA ILE A 517 -10.39 13.24 34.33
C ILE A 517 -11.35 14.38 33.93
N ASP A 518 -11.92 14.33 32.72
CA ASP A 518 -12.94 15.28 32.29
C ASP A 518 -14.26 15.11 33.06
N VAL A 519 -14.48 13.94 33.65
CA VAL A 519 -15.66 13.63 34.46
C VAL A 519 -15.55 14.31 35.83
N GLU A 520 -16.63 14.99 36.24
CA GLU A 520 -16.69 15.93 37.37
C GLU A 520 -16.07 15.39 38.68
N ILE A 521 -16.19 14.08 38.92
CA ILE A 521 -15.62 13.37 40.09
C ILE A 521 -14.10 13.57 40.27
N PHE A 522 -13.34 13.75 39.19
CA PHE A 522 -11.88 13.93 39.30
C PHE A 522 -11.48 15.37 39.60
N ARG A 523 -12.34 16.32 39.25
CA ARG A 523 -12.08 17.74 39.47
C ARG A 523 -11.90 18.05 40.95
N ASP A 524 -12.66 17.34 41.80
CA ASP A 524 -12.62 17.48 43.26
C ASP A 524 -11.31 16.99 43.90
N ARG A 525 -10.53 16.14 43.22
CA ARG A 525 -9.24 15.64 43.73
C ARG A 525 -8.03 16.45 43.27
N GLY A 526 -8.23 17.36 42.30
CA GLY A 526 -7.33 18.47 41.95
C GLY A 526 -5.87 18.14 41.61
N THR A 527 -5.48 16.86 41.50
CA THR A 527 -4.08 16.46 41.32
C THR A 527 -3.97 15.24 40.42
N VAL A 528 -3.21 15.39 39.34
CA VAL A 528 -2.75 14.26 38.52
C VAL A 528 -1.75 13.45 39.35
N PRO A 529 -1.89 12.12 39.46
CA PRO A 529 -0.93 11.30 40.19
C PRO A 529 0.50 11.49 39.64
N GLU A 530 1.49 11.61 40.52
CA GLU A 530 2.91 11.77 40.14
C GLU A 530 3.39 10.67 39.18
N THR A 531 2.81 9.47 39.28
CA THR A 531 3.08 8.35 38.38
C THR A 531 2.74 8.68 36.91
N VAL A 532 1.63 9.38 36.66
CA VAL A 532 1.25 9.82 35.30
C VAL A 532 2.30 10.77 34.73
N LEU A 533 2.77 11.72 35.55
CA LEU A 533 3.79 12.69 35.16
C LEU A 533 5.09 12.04 34.73
N LYS A 534 5.53 11.02 35.49
CA LYS A 534 6.72 10.23 35.17
C LYS A 534 6.54 9.51 33.84
N VAL A 535 5.36 8.94 33.58
CA VAL A 535 5.09 8.23 32.32
C VAL A 535 4.99 9.18 31.13
N ILE A 536 4.31 10.32 31.25
CA ILE A 536 4.29 11.35 30.20
C ILE A 536 5.72 11.77 29.86
N SER A 537 6.54 12.07 30.88
CA SER A 537 7.94 12.47 30.68
C SER A 537 8.78 11.38 29.99
N SER A 538 8.53 10.11 30.33
CA SER A 538 9.18 8.95 29.72
C SER A 538 8.75 8.76 28.25
N LEU A 539 7.45 8.80 27.96
CA LEU A 539 6.93 8.60 26.61
C LEU A 539 7.24 9.75 25.66
N LEU A 540 7.39 10.98 26.17
CA LEU A 540 7.94 12.09 25.38
C LEU A 540 9.37 11.79 24.91
N GLN A 541 10.11 10.93 25.60
CA GLN A 541 11.45 10.49 25.22
C GLN A 541 11.46 9.14 24.47
N SER A 542 10.28 8.62 24.11
CA SER A 542 10.15 7.40 23.30
C SER A 542 10.88 7.55 21.96
N SER A 543 11.41 6.45 21.42
CA SER A 543 11.94 6.40 20.06
C SER A 543 10.83 6.43 18.99
N SER A 544 9.62 5.98 19.33
CA SER A 544 8.45 6.00 18.45
C SER A 544 7.90 7.41 18.28
N GLU A 545 7.85 7.86 17.02
CA GLU A 545 7.31 9.17 16.68
C GLU A 545 5.82 9.29 17.00
N ASP A 546 5.03 8.29 16.61
CA ASP A 546 3.58 8.25 16.86
C ASP A 546 3.26 8.30 18.35
N THR A 547 4.10 7.67 19.18
CA THR A 547 4.02 7.72 20.65
C THR A 547 4.20 9.16 21.13
N ARG A 548 5.27 9.84 20.70
CA ARG A 548 5.53 11.24 21.09
C ARG A 548 4.39 12.15 20.64
N ILE A 549 3.98 12.07 19.37
CA ILE A 549 2.87 12.86 18.81
C ILE A 549 1.59 12.68 19.63
N SER A 550 1.26 11.44 19.98
CA SER A 550 0.08 11.12 20.78
C SER A 550 0.12 11.77 22.16
N VAL A 551 1.26 11.70 22.85
CA VAL A 551 1.44 12.31 24.17
C VAL A 551 1.39 13.83 24.11
N ILE A 552 1.94 14.43 23.05
CA ILE A 552 1.84 15.88 22.83
C ILE A 552 0.39 16.29 22.57
N GLY A 553 -0.34 15.53 21.75
CA GLY A 553 -1.77 15.74 21.52
C GLY A 553 -2.59 15.69 22.80
N ILE A 554 -2.29 14.72 23.68
CA ILE A 554 -2.85 14.66 25.04
C ILE A 554 -2.52 15.95 25.80
N ILE A 555 -1.24 16.33 25.95
CA ILE A 555 -0.85 17.55 26.67
C ILE A 555 -1.58 18.80 26.13
N SER A 556 -1.75 18.88 24.81
CA SER A 556 -2.48 19.96 24.13
C SER A 556 -3.93 20.05 24.60
N SER A 557 -4.66 18.94 24.58
CA SER A 557 -6.08 18.89 24.98
C SER A 557 -6.31 19.26 26.45
N TYR A 558 -5.30 19.06 27.30
CA TYR A 558 -5.38 19.38 28.74
C TYR A 558 -4.76 20.72 29.11
N SER A 559 -4.04 21.35 28.19
CA SER A 559 -3.45 22.67 28.42
C SER A 559 -4.43 23.79 28.67
N THR A 560 -5.71 23.59 28.40
CA THR A 560 -6.78 24.56 28.68
C THR A 560 -7.39 24.42 30.07
N LYS A 561 -6.99 23.42 30.85
CA LYS A 561 -7.58 23.08 32.14
C LYS A 561 -6.64 23.45 33.29
N ALA A 562 -7.13 24.28 34.21
CA ALA A 562 -6.27 24.93 35.19
C ALA A 562 -5.65 23.99 36.23
N GLU A 563 -6.39 22.95 36.55
CA GLU A 563 -5.98 21.85 37.41
C GLU A 563 -4.76 21.07 36.88
N PHE A 564 -4.40 21.22 35.59
CA PHE A 564 -3.25 20.53 34.98
C PHE A 564 -2.01 21.41 34.79
N PHE A 565 -2.04 22.71 35.13
CA PHE A 565 -0.93 23.59 34.77
C PHE A 565 0.40 23.23 35.43
N SER A 566 0.40 22.86 36.71
CA SER A 566 1.62 22.43 37.41
C SER A 566 2.23 21.18 36.74
N THR A 567 1.37 20.27 36.31
CA THR A 567 1.73 19.05 35.59
C THR A 567 2.39 19.39 34.25
N ILE A 568 1.74 20.25 33.48
CA ILE A 568 2.23 20.68 32.15
C ILE A 568 3.53 21.49 32.27
N GLN A 569 3.66 22.33 33.29
CA GLN A 569 4.89 23.06 33.61
C GLN A 569 6.09 22.12 33.82
N SER A 570 5.87 20.96 34.44
CA SER A 570 6.96 20.01 34.69
C SER A 570 7.52 19.34 33.42
N VAL A 571 6.73 19.23 32.34
CA VAL A 571 7.14 18.55 31.10
C VAL A 571 7.66 19.49 30.00
N ILE A 572 7.50 20.81 30.17
CA ILE A 572 7.99 21.84 29.24
C ILE A 572 9.48 21.68 28.88
N PRO A 573 10.41 21.42 29.82
CA PRO A 573 11.81 21.20 29.45
C PRO A 573 12.01 20.03 28.46
N THR A 574 11.25 18.96 28.62
CA THR A 574 11.28 17.78 27.72
C THR A 574 10.72 18.14 26.34
N ILE A 575 9.59 18.85 26.29
CA ILE A 575 8.98 19.33 25.04
C ILE A 575 9.94 20.26 24.28
N THR A 576 10.59 21.19 24.99
CA THR A 576 11.62 22.07 24.43
C THR A 576 12.80 21.28 23.87
N LYS A 577 13.23 20.22 24.55
CA LYS A 577 14.31 19.35 24.05
C LYS A 577 13.92 18.68 22.74
N LEU A 578 12.69 18.15 22.63
CA LEU A 578 12.18 17.54 21.40
C LEU A 578 12.12 18.51 20.21
N LEU A 579 11.78 19.78 20.46
CA LEU A 579 11.82 20.80 19.42
C LEU A 579 13.22 21.04 18.85
N LYS A 580 14.26 20.86 19.66
CA LYS A 580 15.66 21.05 19.26
C LYS A 580 16.29 19.81 18.67
N ASP A 581 15.58 18.68 18.66
CA ASP A 581 16.09 17.43 18.13
C ASP A 581 16.22 17.53 16.59
N PRO A 582 17.44 17.56 16.03
CA PRO A 582 17.63 17.66 14.59
C PRO A 582 17.15 16.41 13.86
N ASP A 583 17.13 15.26 14.53
CA ASP A 583 16.71 13.98 13.97
C ASP A 583 15.18 13.78 14.10
N GLY A 584 14.49 14.67 14.83
CA GLY A 584 13.04 14.67 14.96
C GLY A 584 12.34 15.06 13.65
N SER A 585 11.26 14.37 13.33
CA SER A 585 10.46 14.68 12.13
C SER A 585 9.92 16.12 12.16
N SER A 586 9.67 16.63 10.96
CA SER A 586 8.99 17.90 10.73
C SER A 586 7.63 17.95 11.43
N ASP A 587 6.85 16.87 11.29
CA ASP A 587 5.46 16.80 11.75
C ASP A 587 5.37 16.82 13.28
N THR A 588 6.25 16.07 13.96
CA THR A 588 6.33 16.11 15.43
C THR A 588 6.65 17.53 15.91
N ARG A 589 7.65 18.19 15.33
CA ARG A 589 8.04 19.55 15.71
C ARG A 589 6.92 20.56 15.46
N VAL A 590 6.21 20.46 14.32
CA VAL A 590 5.03 21.30 14.02
C VAL A 590 3.92 21.11 15.04
N ILE A 591 3.60 19.86 15.40
CA ILE A 591 2.56 19.55 16.40
C ILE A 591 2.95 20.13 17.76
N ILE A 592 4.21 19.98 18.18
CA ILE A 592 4.69 20.57 19.44
C ILE A 592 4.52 22.10 19.44
N ILE A 593 4.89 22.78 18.35
CA ILE A 593 4.75 24.24 18.27
C ILE A 593 3.28 24.66 18.39
N ARG A 594 2.37 23.93 17.75
CA ARG A 594 0.92 24.18 17.87
C ARG A 594 0.44 23.98 19.30
N THR A 595 0.87 22.91 19.96
CA THR A 595 0.56 22.65 21.37
C THR A 595 1.08 23.75 22.30
N LEU A 596 2.33 24.21 22.11
CA LEU A 596 2.86 25.36 22.85
C LEU A 596 2.06 26.64 22.56
N CYS A 597 1.54 26.80 21.35
CA CYS A 597 0.70 27.93 20.98
C CYS A 597 -0.66 27.88 21.68
N ASP A 598 -1.26 26.71 21.83
CA ASP A 598 -2.53 26.55 22.55
C ASP A 598 -2.34 26.75 24.05
N MET A 599 -1.25 26.20 24.61
CA MET A 599 -0.80 26.48 25.97
C MET A 599 -0.61 27.99 26.21
N ALA A 600 0.04 28.69 25.28
CA ALA A 600 0.33 30.12 25.37
C ALA A 600 -0.93 31.00 25.42
N LYS A 601 -2.07 30.54 24.89
CA LYS A 601 -3.35 31.26 24.94
C LYS A 601 -4.01 31.21 26.32
N THR A 602 -3.52 30.40 27.24
CA THR A 602 -4.11 30.21 28.57
C THR A 602 -3.33 31.05 29.59
N ASP A 603 -3.95 32.13 30.09
CA ASP A 603 -3.28 33.16 30.91
C ASP A 603 -2.56 32.61 32.16
N ASN A 604 -3.10 31.53 32.71
CA ASN A 604 -2.67 30.93 33.96
C ASN A 604 -1.39 30.08 33.85
N LEU A 605 -0.99 29.64 32.64
CA LEU A 605 0.25 28.86 32.45
C LEU A 605 1.51 29.74 32.64
N TRP A 606 1.35 31.07 32.49
CA TRP A 606 2.43 32.05 32.51
C TRP A 606 2.73 32.64 33.88
N THR A 607 1.76 32.66 34.79
CA THR A 607 1.93 33.22 36.13
C THR A 607 2.89 32.35 36.94
N GLY A 608 4.14 32.80 37.08
CA GLY A 608 5.16 32.18 37.94
C GLY A 608 6.18 31.28 37.24
N SER A 609 6.20 31.20 35.90
CA SER A 609 7.15 30.34 35.16
C SER A 609 8.10 31.15 34.27
N ASP A 610 9.11 31.78 34.89
CA ASP A 610 10.27 32.33 34.17
C ASP A 610 10.92 31.26 33.27
N VAL A 611 10.83 30.00 33.71
CA VAL A 611 11.30 28.80 33.01
C VAL A 611 10.62 28.62 31.65
N PHE A 612 9.31 28.86 31.55
CA PHE A 612 8.59 28.72 30.28
C PHE A 612 9.04 29.76 29.25
N VAL A 613 9.06 31.02 29.67
CA VAL A 613 9.43 32.17 28.82
C VAL A 613 10.84 32.01 28.26
N GLU A 614 11.79 31.62 29.13
CA GLU A 614 13.19 31.48 28.74
C GLU A 614 13.41 30.24 27.86
N SER A 615 12.90 29.09 28.27
CA SER A 615 13.08 27.80 27.57
C SER A 615 12.41 27.80 26.18
N VAL A 616 11.15 28.26 26.10
CA VAL A 616 10.42 28.32 24.82
C VAL A 616 10.95 29.45 23.94
N GLY A 617 11.25 30.62 24.51
CA GLY A 617 11.73 31.78 23.77
C GLY A 617 13.06 31.51 23.03
N ASP A 618 14.03 30.87 23.68
CA ASP A 618 15.29 30.52 23.03
C ASP A 618 15.14 29.42 21.98
N THR A 619 14.21 28.49 22.21
CA THR A 619 13.90 27.41 21.26
C THR A 619 13.24 27.93 20.01
N LEU A 620 12.25 28.81 20.14
CA LEU A 620 11.63 29.47 18.99
C LEU A 620 12.64 30.30 18.21
N ARG A 621 13.59 30.97 18.86
CA ARG A 621 14.68 31.68 18.16
C ARG A 621 15.51 30.73 17.29
N SER A 622 15.83 29.54 17.82
CA SER A 622 16.53 28.49 17.08
C SER A 622 15.71 28.02 15.87
N LEU A 623 14.43 27.73 16.06
CA LEU A 623 13.53 27.22 15.01
C LEU A 623 13.22 28.26 13.93
N LEU A 624 13.12 29.54 14.28
CA LEU A 624 12.98 30.63 13.31
C LEU A 624 14.22 30.77 12.41
N SER A 625 15.36 30.30 12.89
CA SER A 625 16.62 30.26 12.16
C SER A 625 16.87 28.89 11.48
N ASP A 626 15.94 27.95 11.62
CA ASP A 626 16.02 26.63 10.99
C ASP A 626 15.77 26.77 9.48
N ASN A 627 16.81 26.46 8.70
CA ASN A 627 16.78 26.50 7.24
C ASN A 627 16.42 25.15 6.63
N GLN A 628 16.38 24.07 7.42
CA GLN A 628 16.14 22.72 6.93
C GLN A 628 14.65 22.42 6.74
N ASP A 629 13.78 23.07 7.52
CA ASP A 629 12.34 22.79 7.49
C ASP A 629 11.48 24.06 7.47
N ALA A 630 10.88 24.33 6.30
CA ALA A 630 10.01 25.48 6.11
C ALA A 630 8.70 25.37 6.90
N ALA A 631 8.15 24.17 7.10
CA ALA A 631 6.89 23.97 7.82
C ALA A 631 7.06 24.26 9.32
N VAL A 632 8.15 23.77 9.91
CA VAL A 632 8.53 24.07 11.31
C VAL A 632 8.75 25.57 11.50
N ARG A 633 9.47 26.23 10.58
CA ARG A 633 9.69 27.68 10.64
C ARG A 633 8.39 28.48 10.54
N ILE A 634 7.48 28.09 9.65
CA ILE A 634 6.15 28.72 9.50
C ILE A 634 5.34 28.55 10.79
N ALA A 635 5.31 27.35 11.37
CA ALA A 635 4.63 27.11 12.65
C ALA A 635 5.25 27.96 13.77
N ALA A 636 6.59 28.05 13.84
CA ALA A 636 7.29 28.89 14.81
C ALA A 636 7.00 30.38 14.64
N LEU A 637 6.77 30.86 13.42
CA LEU A 637 6.33 32.23 13.16
C LEU A 637 4.89 32.48 13.65
N GLN A 638 4.01 31.48 13.57
CA GLN A 638 2.61 31.62 13.98
C GLN A 638 2.43 31.78 15.50
N ILE A 639 3.34 31.24 16.32
CA ILE A 639 3.26 31.34 17.78
C ILE A 639 3.78 32.69 18.33
N VAL A 640 4.66 33.39 17.59
CA VAL A 640 5.26 34.66 18.03
C VAL A 640 4.22 35.73 18.41
N PRO A 641 3.16 36.00 17.61
CA PRO A 641 2.13 36.96 17.99
C PRO A 641 1.40 36.58 19.28
N VAL A 642 1.14 35.29 19.51
CA VAL A 642 0.44 34.81 20.70
C VAL A 642 1.28 35.05 21.95
N ILE A 643 2.57 34.70 21.90
CA ILE A 643 3.50 34.90 23.02
C ILE A 643 3.75 36.38 23.31
N THR A 644 3.91 37.21 22.27
CA THR A 644 4.20 38.66 22.43
C THR A 644 3.00 39.48 22.92
N GLN A 645 1.79 38.95 22.77
CA GLN A 645 0.58 39.55 23.33
C GLN A 645 0.43 39.28 24.84
N HIS A 646 1.10 38.25 25.37
CA HIS A 646 0.98 37.87 26.77
C HIS A 646 1.73 38.85 27.71
N ASN A 647 1.08 39.26 28.81
CA ASN A 647 1.61 40.28 29.73
C ASN A 647 2.95 39.87 30.38
N ALA A 648 3.10 38.61 30.76
CA ALA A 648 4.35 38.09 31.35
C ALA A 648 5.56 38.28 30.41
N PHE A 649 5.38 38.11 29.10
CA PHE A 649 6.46 38.30 28.12
C PHE A 649 6.82 39.78 27.95
N ARG A 650 5.82 40.68 28.08
CA ARG A 650 6.04 42.13 28.08
C ARG A 650 6.79 42.58 29.32
N GLU A 651 6.46 42.03 30.49
CA GLU A 651 7.10 42.33 31.77
C GLU A 651 8.56 41.86 31.80
N ILE A 652 8.84 40.62 31.40
CA ILE A 652 10.22 40.10 31.30
C ILE A 652 11.01 40.88 30.24
N GLY A 653 10.37 41.22 29.11
CA GLY A 653 10.95 42.08 28.09
C GLY A 653 11.30 43.48 28.63
N ALA A 654 10.43 44.07 29.47
CA ALA A 654 10.68 45.35 30.12
C ALA A 654 11.82 45.26 31.15
N GLN A 655 11.83 44.22 31.99
CA GLN A 655 12.89 43.95 32.97
C GLN A 655 14.25 43.73 32.30
N ARG A 656 14.29 43.00 31.18
CA ARG A 656 15.53 42.81 30.41
C ARG A 656 15.97 44.08 29.68
N ARG A 657 15.06 44.92 29.19
CA ARG A 657 15.41 46.25 28.63
C ARG A 657 16.02 47.17 29.69
N THR A 658 15.54 47.11 30.93
CA THR A 658 16.15 47.86 32.05
C THR A 658 17.54 47.32 32.42
N PHE A 659 17.80 46.02 32.24
CA PHE A 659 19.14 45.43 32.43
C PHE A 659 20.09 45.65 31.23
N SER A 660 19.59 45.60 29.99
CA SER A 660 20.38 45.71 28.75
C SER A 660 20.71 47.14 28.35
N ALA A 661 20.11 48.15 28.97
CA ALA A 661 20.56 49.54 28.87
C ALA A 661 22.00 49.75 29.41
N SER A 662 22.63 48.71 29.97
CA SER A 662 24.04 48.71 30.40
C SER A 662 25.04 48.01 29.45
N ARG A 663 24.62 47.25 28.43
CA ARG A 663 25.52 46.68 27.40
C ARG A 663 24.84 46.46 26.03
N SER A 664 25.49 47.00 24.99
CA SER A 664 25.11 46.98 23.57
C SER A 664 24.74 45.59 23.01
N SER A 665 23.50 45.44 22.52
CA SER A 665 23.14 44.50 21.45
C SER A 665 21.89 44.97 20.70
N ALA A 666 22.09 45.61 19.55
CA ALA A 666 21.04 46.12 18.66
C ALA A 666 20.51 45.07 17.66
N HIS A 667 20.86 43.79 17.82
CA HIS A 667 20.53 42.74 16.84
C HIS A 667 19.19 42.02 17.12
N CYS A 668 18.65 42.10 18.34
CA CYS A 668 17.46 41.35 18.75
C CYS A 668 16.11 41.92 18.25
N LEU A 669 16.01 43.22 17.94
CA LEU A 669 14.74 43.85 17.55
C LEU A 669 14.48 43.82 16.04
N THR A 670 15.51 43.61 15.22
CA THR A 670 15.38 43.64 13.76
C THR A 670 14.61 42.43 13.23
N LEU A 671 14.79 41.23 13.82
CA LEU A 671 14.12 39.98 13.40
C LEU A 671 12.63 39.92 13.75
N LEU A 672 12.20 40.58 14.84
CA LEU A 672 10.79 40.68 15.23
C LEU A 672 10.05 41.79 14.45
N ASN A 673 10.74 42.87 14.05
CA ASN A 673 10.13 43.94 13.26
C ASN A 673 10.06 43.62 11.75
N THR A 674 10.98 42.81 11.20
CA THR A 674 10.88 42.40 9.79
C THR A 674 9.74 41.42 9.52
N THR A 675 9.35 40.59 10.48
CA THR A 675 8.24 39.63 10.31
C THR A 675 6.86 40.28 10.36
N VAL A 676 6.70 41.42 11.04
CA VAL A 676 5.46 42.22 11.01
C VAL A 676 5.31 43.00 9.68
N SER A 677 6.40 43.25 8.95
CA SER A 677 6.36 43.93 7.65
C SER A 677 6.00 43.03 6.44
N VAL A 678 5.87 41.71 6.63
CA VAL A 678 5.53 40.74 5.57
C VAL A 678 4.01 40.45 5.50
N LYS A 679 3.20 41.06 6.38
CA LYS A 679 1.73 41.10 6.29
C LYS A 679 1.23 42.52 6.00
N LYS A 680 1.79 43.15 4.96
CA LYS A 680 1.17 44.25 4.22
C LYS A 680 1.28 43.99 2.73
#